data_AF-A0A916INT1-F1
#
_entry.id   AF-A0A916INT1-F1
#
_cell.length_a   1.000
_cell.length_b   1.000
_cell.length_c   1.000
_cell.angle_alpha   90.00
_cell.angle_beta   90.00
_cell.angle_gamma   90.00
#
_symmetry.space_group_name_H-M   'P 1'
#
loop_
_entity.id
_entity.type
_entity.pdbx_description
1 polymer ?
#
loop_
_entity_poly.entity_id
_entity_poly.type
_entity_poly.pdbx_seq_one_letter_code
_entity_poly.pdbx_strand_id
1 'polypeptide(L)'
;MPRPTVVVTRPAGQSRQLTEALQAAGLDVLGFPLLAIGPADDDAPLRAALERLGEFALVVFVSPNAIQYAFDALAAVQGNAVGQWPSGVPVAVVGPASVAALAERGIAAPDHRVIAPAGADGHCNDTNGGAAAEGPRFDSEALWAQLEPAALRRRAVLIVRGNGGRDWLGDRLREAGAEVTAVEAYQRTLPEPGAMQWQAVREGLSAGAAPQAWLLTSSEAVRNLDTLARQNLSPQELATLKQVQCIAPHARIAEQAEVLGFTRIVRAAPGDAGLLAACKQWADAYAGPVPASAAAPAAPAAAPAPRPEPPPAMTNRVERVTQESTSSSTTIPPAATASASAGPAPSFTGPRRNAALWALVAVLVLATAGGFWWLQQRVDHLTEELARRQQSNDALVQETRVLSRNAQDTVKELQAKVGSLDGQVGETRDKQAALEQVYQDLMRNRDDWEIAEIQQLLTNAGQQLQLTGNVQVALAALQSADTRLARTDKPQYNLLRRALARDIARMKAVPDTDLTGAAIKLDEAINQIDALPLLSSERMLERTEAGDRQEASRGAAKGAKASAPASGGTGNWFTRLWDYMREEMAQVIRIRKVDDTEALLLSGDQGWFLRENVKLRLLNARLALLSRNEPVFRNDLAAAQAMIGRYFDAKSRRVQTVLTLLKQAQAGAVTVQLPTMAESLGALHALKKE
;
A
#
# COMPACT_ATOMS: atom_id res chain seq x y z
N MET A 1 -28.40 1.60 10.81
CA MET A 1 -27.19 2.32 11.22
C MET A 1 -26.16 2.18 10.13
N PRO A 2 -25.33 3.20 9.86
CA PRO A 2 -24.25 3.06 8.89
C PRO A 2 -23.28 1.96 9.35
N ARG A 3 -22.74 1.18 8.40
CA ARG A 3 -21.87 0.05 8.70
C ARG A 3 -20.50 0.53 9.20
N PRO A 4 -19.92 -0.12 10.23
CA PRO A 4 -18.58 0.22 10.69
C PRO A 4 -17.54 -0.08 9.61
N THR A 5 -16.58 0.83 9.44
CA THR A 5 -15.56 0.76 8.39
C THR A 5 -14.18 0.46 8.98
N VAL A 6 -13.47 -0.52 8.44
CA VAL A 6 -12.08 -0.82 8.77
C VAL A 6 -11.16 -0.28 7.68
N VAL A 7 -10.24 0.60 8.06
CA VAL A 7 -9.19 1.13 7.20
C VAL A 7 -7.99 0.20 7.23
N VAL A 8 -7.73 -0.50 6.14
CA VAL A 8 -6.66 -1.50 6.03
C VAL A 8 -5.41 -0.86 5.42
N THR A 9 -4.31 -0.86 6.19
CA THR A 9 -3.07 -0.15 5.80
C THR A 9 -1.95 -1.03 5.26
N ARG A 10 -2.18 -2.34 5.13
CA ARG A 10 -1.21 -3.29 4.55
C ARG A 10 -0.98 -2.99 3.06
N PRO A 11 0.18 -3.40 2.50
CA PRO A 11 0.41 -3.36 1.06
C PRO A 11 -0.73 -4.05 0.29
N ALA A 12 -1.15 -3.46 -0.83
CA ALA A 12 -2.34 -3.90 -1.58
C ALA A 12 -2.31 -5.40 -1.98
N GLY A 13 -1.14 -5.93 -2.34
CA GLY A 13 -0.98 -7.35 -2.68
C GLY A 13 -1.08 -8.32 -1.49
N GLN A 14 -0.96 -7.83 -0.25
CA GLN A 14 -0.92 -8.63 0.97
C GLN A 14 -2.18 -8.50 1.84
N SER A 15 -3.17 -7.70 1.42
CA SER A 15 -4.38 -7.43 2.19
C SER A 15 -5.62 -8.17 1.70
N ARG A 16 -5.59 -8.82 0.53
CA ARG A 16 -6.78 -9.40 -0.14
C ARG A 16 -7.57 -10.35 0.77
N GLN A 17 -6.93 -11.40 1.29
CA GLN A 17 -7.60 -12.39 2.14
C GLN A 17 -8.22 -11.77 3.39
N LEU A 18 -7.52 -10.83 4.02
CA LEU A 18 -8.02 -10.13 5.20
C LEU A 18 -9.20 -9.21 4.86
N THR A 19 -9.14 -8.48 3.74
CA THR A 19 -10.22 -7.63 3.24
C THR A 19 -11.48 -8.46 2.97
N GLU A 20 -11.35 -9.60 2.27
CA GLU A 20 -12.46 -10.51 2.00
C GLU A 20 -13.06 -11.05 3.30
N ALA A 21 -12.23 -11.44 4.27
CA ALA A 21 -12.69 -11.94 5.56
C ALA A 21 -13.41 -10.86 6.41
N LEU A 22 -12.96 -9.60 6.35
CA LEU A 22 -13.61 -8.47 7.00
C LEU A 22 -14.97 -8.14 6.34
N GLN A 23 -15.04 -8.16 5.01
CA GLN A 23 -16.29 -7.97 4.26
C GLN A 23 -17.29 -9.09 4.52
N ALA A 24 -16.83 -10.35 4.55
CA ALA A 24 -17.66 -11.50 4.92
C ALA A 24 -18.18 -11.42 6.36
N ALA A 25 -17.48 -10.70 7.24
CA ALA A 25 -17.94 -10.39 8.60
C ALA A 25 -18.95 -9.24 8.68
N GLY A 26 -19.34 -8.64 7.55
CA GLY A 26 -20.29 -7.53 7.49
C GLY A 26 -19.69 -6.14 7.77
N LEU A 27 -18.36 -6.02 7.74
CA LEU A 27 -17.63 -4.77 7.91
C LEU A 27 -17.35 -4.13 6.55
N ASP A 28 -17.50 -2.82 6.43
CA ASP A 28 -17.02 -2.10 5.25
C ASP A 28 -15.50 -1.96 5.34
N VAL A 29 -14.81 -2.04 4.20
CA VAL A 29 -13.33 -2.00 4.17
C VAL A 29 -12.87 -0.88 3.25
N LEU A 30 -12.06 0.03 3.80
CA LEU A 30 -11.35 1.05 3.05
C LEU A 30 -9.89 0.64 2.89
N GLY A 31 -9.48 0.39 1.64
CA GLY A 31 -8.08 0.16 1.31
C GLY A 31 -7.29 1.47 1.38
N PHE A 32 -6.36 1.58 2.33
CA PHE A 32 -5.49 2.74 2.49
C PHE A 32 -4.04 2.30 2.73
N PRO A 33 -3.37 1.69 1.72
CA PRO A 33 -2.01 1.18 1.90
C PRO A 33 -1.08 2.30 2.35
N LEU A 34 -0.32 2.07 3.42
CA LEU A 34 0.69 3.00 3.93
C LEU A 34 2.12 2.54 3.64
N LEU A 35 2.24 1.40 2.98
CA LEU A 35 3.48 0.78 2.54
C LEU A 35 3.18 0.07 1.22
N ALA A 36 4.05 0.25 0.24
CA ALA A 36 4.07 -0.50 -0.99
C ALA A 36 5.36 -1.33 -1.03
N ILE A 37 5.24 -2.59 -1.45
CA ILE A 37 6.38 -3.48 -1.67
C ILE A 37 6.54 -3.60 -3.18
N GLY A 38 7.72 -3.24 -3.67
CA GLY A 38 8.06 -3.30 -5.08
C GLY A 38 9.46 -3.88 -5.30
N PRO A 39 9.82 -4.18 -6.56
CA PRO A 39 11.19 -4.55 -6.91
C PRO A 39 12.17 -3.44 -6.51
N ALA A 40 13.39 -3.82 -6.12
CA ALA A 40 14.46 -2.86 -5.89
C ALA A 40 14.72 -2.03 -7.16
N ASP A 41 15.16 -0.77 -7.00
CA ASP A 41 15.45 0.12 -8.13
C ASP A 41 16.60 -0.41 -9.00
N ASP A 42 17.59 -1.05 -8.37
CA ASP A 42 18.70 -1.73 -9.03
C ASP A 42 18.79 -3.17 -8.53
N ASP A 43 18.50 -4.12 -9.43
CA ASP A 43 18.57 -5.55 -9.16
C ASP A 43 19.94 -6.17 -9.48
N ALA A 44 20.86 -5.40 -10.09
CA ALA A 44 22.16 -5.91 -10.52
C ALA A 44 23.02 -6.44 -9.35
N PRO A 45 23.08 -5.78 -8.16
CA PRO A 45 23.82 -6.31 -7.02
C PRO A 45 23.25 -7.64 -6.52
N LEU A 46 21.91 -7.79 -6.53
CA LEU A 46 21.25 -9.03 -6.17
C LEU A 46 21.61 -10.13 -7.18
N ARG A 47 21.47 -9.87 -8.49
CA ARG A 47 21.79 -10.85 -9.54
C ARG A 47 23.25 -11.29 -9.48
N ALA A 48 24.19 -10.35 -9.33
CA ALA A 48 25.62 -10.65 -9.21
C ALA A 48 25.96 -11.46 -7.95
N ALA A 49 25.21 -11.30 -6.85
CA ALA A 49 25.35 -12.14 -5.67
C ALA A 49 24.77 -13.54 -5.90
N LEU A 50 23.61 -13.66 -6.57
CA LEU A 50 22.96 -14.93 -6.87
C LEU A 50 23.73 -15.77 -7.92
N GLU A 51 24.44 -15.14 -8.86
CA GLU A 51 25.35 -15.83 -9.78
C GLU A 51 26.49 -16.55 -9.05
N ARG A 52 26.93 -15.98 -7.92
CA ARG A 52 28.01 -16.52 -7.07
C ARG A 52 27.47 -17.17 -5.79
N LEU A 53 26.21 -17.63 -5.81
CA LEU A 53 25.53 -18.15 -4.63
C LEU A 53 26.32 -19.25 -3.90
N GLY A 54 27.03 -20.10 -4.66
CA GLY A 54 27.87 -21.18 -4.13
C GLY A 54 29.13 -20.74 -3.38
N GLU A 55 29.54 -19.47 -3.47
CA GLU A 55 30.71 -18.93 -2.76
C GLU A 55 30.38 -18.54 -1.31
N PHE A 56 29.09 -18.32 -1.00
CA PHE A 56 28.65 -17.88 0.32
C PHE A 56 28.57 -19.05 1.30
N ALA A 57 29.13 -18.86 2.49
CA ALA A 57 29.04 -19.83 3.58
C ALA A 57 27.69 -19.78 4.32
N LEU A 58 26.95 -18.68 4.16
CA LEU A 58 25.64 -18.46 4.72
C LEU A 58 24.90 -17.38 3.92
N VAL A 59 23.61 -17.60 3.67
CA VAL A 59 22.70 -16.55 3.17
C VAL A 59 21.62 -16.26 4.20
N VAL A 60 21.42 -14.99 4.52
CA VAL A 60 20.43 -14.54 5.49
C VAL A 60 19.29 -13.80 4.79
N PHE A 61 18.05 -14.25 4.98
CA PHE A 61 16.86 -13.50 4.58
C PHE A 61 16.19 -12.85 5.77
N VAL A 62 16.01 -11.53 5.71
CA VAL A 62 15.42 -10.77 6.83
C VAL A 62 13.89 -10.70 6.78
N SER A 63 13.24 -11.23 5.73
CA SER A 63 11.78 -11.20 5.58
C SER A 63 11.28 -12.18 4.50
N PRO A 64 9.99 -12.56 4.51
CA PRO A 64 9.38 -13.38 3.45
C PRO A 64 9.46 -12.72 2.07
N ASN A 65 9.32 -11.39 1.99
CA ASN A 65 9.48 -10.65 0.73
C ASN A 65 10.91 -10.81 0.18
N ALA A 66 11.94 -10.78 1.03
CA ALA A 66 13.32 -10.97 0.57
C ALA A 66 13.52 -12.35 -0.09
N ILE A 67 12.88 -13.38 0.45
CA ILE A 67 12.87 -14.73 -0.14
C ILE A 67 12.17 -14.70 -1.49
N GLN A 68 10.95 -14.14 -1.55
CA GLN A 68 10.18 -14.06 -2.80
C GLN A 68 11.00 -13.42 -3.94
N TYR A 69 11.48 -12.20 -3.74
CA TYR A 69 12.21 -11.46 -4.78
C TYR A 69 13.56 -12.11 -5.12
N ALA A 70 14.26 -12.70 -4.15
CA ALA A 70 15.51 -13.38 -4.44
C ALA A 70 15.31 -14.68 -5.23
N PHE A 71 14.26 -15.45 -4.95
CA PHE A 71 13.97 -16.67 -5.72
C PHE A 71 13.49 -16.35 -7.13
N ASP A 72 12.73 -15.27 -7.30
CA ASP A 72 12.31 -14.79 -8.62
C ASP A 72 13.53 -14.31 -9.43
N ALA A 73 14.46 -13.58 -8.81
CA ALA A 73 15.73 -13.21 -9.43
C ALA A 73 16.65 -14.41 -9.70
N LEU A 74 16.67 -15.41 -8.81
CA LEU A 74 17.46 -16.63 -8.99
C LEU A 74 16.96 -17.46 -10.18
N ALA A 75 15.63 -17.57 -10.34
CA ALA A 75 15.01 -18.21 -11.49
C ALA A 75 15.46 -17.55 -12.80
N ALA A 76 15.48 -16.22 -12.83
CA ALA A 76 15.93 -15.43 -13.98
C ALA A 76 17.43 -15.64 -14.28
N VAL A 77 18.29 -15.61 -13.25
CA VAL A 77 19.75 -15.86 -13.39
C VAL A 77 20.04 -17.27 -13.91
N GLN A 78 19.29 -18.27 -13.47
CA GLN A 78 19.47 -19.66 -13.88
C GLN A 78 18.78 -20.03 -15.20
N GLY A 79 17.95 -19.14 -15.75
CA GLY A 79 17.14 -19.43 -16.94
C GLY A 79 16.08 -20.51 -16.73
N ASN A 80 15.66 -20.73 -15.48
CA ASN A 80 14.70 -21.77 -15.08
C ASN A 80 13.35 -21.16 -14.69
N ALA A 81 12.27 -21.95 -14.79
CA ALA A 81 10.95 -21.52 -14.34
C ALA A 81 10.87 -21.33 -12.80
N VAL A 82 11.73 -22.03 -12.06
CA VAL A 82 11.85 -21.93 -10.59
C VAL A 82 13.33 -21.88 -10.24
N GLY A 83 13.72 -20.93 -9.40
CA GLY A 83 15.09 -20.81 -8.91
C GLY A 83 15.44 -22.00 -8.01
N GLN A 84 16.47 -22.76 -8.38
CA GLN A 84 16.95 -23.91 -7.63
C GLN A 84 18.04 -23.46 -6.66
N TRP A 85 17.81 -23.69 -5.37
CA TRP A 85 18.80 -23.36 -4.34
C TRP A 85 19.86 -24.47 -4.22
N PRO A 86 21.16 -24.14 -4.14
CA PRO A 86 22.19 -25.15 -3.92
C PRO A 86 22.06 -25.82 -2.53
N SER A 87 22.07 -27.15 -2.46
CA SER A 87 21.97 -27.92 -1.20
C SER A 87 23.12 -27.64 -0.22
N GLY A 88 24.29 -27.27 -0.73
CA GLY A 88 25.47 -26.96 0.08
C GLY A 88 25.47 -25.58 0.74
N VAL A 89 24.53 -24.68 0.41
CA VAL A 89 24.50 -23.29 0.92
C VAL A 89 23.45 -23.16 2.03
N PRO A 90 23.87 -22.98 3.31
CA PRO A 90 22.96 -22.79 4.42
C PRO A 90 22.17 -21.49 4.30
N VAL A 91 20.92 -21.53 4.77
CA VAL A 91 20.02 -20.37 4.77
C VAL A 91 19.61 -20.03 6.20
N ALA A 92 19.64 -18.76 6.56
CA ALA A 92 19.17 -18.24 7.83
C ALA A 92 17.98 -17.29 7.65
N VAL A 93 17.00 -17.38 8.55
CA VAL A 93 15.80 -16.54 8.51
C VAL A 93 15.43 -16.02 9.90
N VAL A 94 14.78 -14.86 9.95
CA VAL A 94 14.51 -14.15 11.21
C VAL A 94 13.22 -14.61 11.92
N GLY A 95 12.29 -15.26 11.21
CA GLY A 95 11.01 -15.63 11.84
C GLY A 95 10.21 -16.70 11.09
N PRO A 96 9.10 -17.17 11.71
CA PRO A 96 8.35 -18.34 11.25
C PRO A 96 7.71 -18.17 9.87
N ALA A 97 7.25 -16.97 9.53
CA ALA A 97 6.71 -16.69 8.19
C ALA A 97 7.77 -16.85 7.09
N SER A 98 9.04 -16.57 7.39
CA SER A 98 10.15 -16.79 6.45
C SER A 98 10.55 -18.27 6.37
N VAL A 99 10.42 -19.02 7.46
CA VAL A 99 10.59 -20.49 7.44
C VAL A 99 9.54 -21.13 6.54
N ALA A 100 8.26 -20.74 6.70
CA ALA A 100 7.17 -21.23 5.85
C ALA A 100 7.40 -20.87 4.37
N ALA A 101 7.79 -19.63 4.07
CA ALA A 101 8.09 -19.19 2.71
C ALA A 101 9.26 -19.97 2.05
N LEU A 102 10.27 -20.38 2.83
CA LEU A 102 11.34 -21.27 2.34
C LEU A 102 10.82 -22.69 2.09
N ALA A 103 10.01 -23.23 2.99
CA ALA A 103 9.44 -24.57 2.86
C ALA A 103 8.54 -24.70 1.62
N GLU A 104 7.75 -23.66 1.30
CA GLU A 104 6.95 -23.58 0.06
C GLU A 104 7.81 -23.63 -1.21
N ARG A 105 9.09 -23.23 -1.12
CA ARG A 105 10.08 -23.28 -2.21
C ARG A 105 10.93 -24.56 -2.18
N GLY A 106 10.58 -25.53 -1.32
CA GLY A 106 11.30 -26.80 -1.16
C GLY A 106 12.58 -26.70 -0.31
N ILE A 107 12.82 -25.58 0.37
CA ILE A 107 14.00 -25.37 1.21
C ILE A 107 13.64 -25.70 2.66
N ALA A 108 13.81 -26.97 3.02
CA ALA A 108 13.59 -27.47 4.36
C ALA A 108 14.60 -28.57 4.71
N ALA A 109 14.73 -28.88 6.00
CA ALA A 109 15.48 -30.05 6.45
C ALA A 109 14.78 -31.34 5.97
N PRO A 110 15.53 -32.42 5.67
CA PRO A 110 16.99 -32.56 5.81
C PRO A 110 17.81 -32.08 4.61
N ASP A 111 17.18 -31.82 3.46
CA ASP A 111 17.88 -31.54 2.19
C ASP A 111 18.63 -30.21 2.21
N HIS A 112 18.12 -29.25 2.99
CA HIS A 112 18.73 -27.94 3.18
C HIS A 112 18.90 -27.60 4.66
N ARG A 113 20.04 -26.98 5.00
CA ARG A 113 20.28 -26.46 6.35
C ARG A 113 19.62 -25.09 6.50
N VAL A 114 18.48 -25.04 7.20
CA VAL A 114 17.76 -23.82 7.55
C VAL A 114 18.02 -23.47 9.02
N ILE A 115 18.47 -22.24 9.29
CA ILE A 115 18.75 -21.71 10.63
C ILE A 115 17.69 -20.64 10.95
N ALA A 116 16.98 -20.78 12.07
CA ALA A 116 15.98 -19.82 12.51
C ALA A 116 15.98 -19.73 14.05
N PRO A 117 15.45 -18.64 14.64
CA PRO A 117 15.26 -18.55 16.09
C PRO A 117 14.49 -19.74 16.66
N ALA A 118 14.81 -20.13 17.90
CA ALA A 118 14.12 -21.23 18.57
C ALA A 118 12.60 -21.04 18.57
N GLY A 119 11.86 -22.08 18.14
CA GLY A 119 10.40 -22.06 18.03
C GLY A 119 9.84 -21.45 16.73
N ALA A 120 10.69 -20.97 15.81
CA ALA A 120 10.24 -20.46 14.50
C ALA A 120 9.89 -21.59 13.49
N ASP A 121 10.36 -22.80 13.73
CA ASP A 121 10.19 -24.02 12.93
C ASP A 121 9.06 -24.93 13.45
N GLY A 122 8.28 -24.45 14.43
CA GLY A 122 7.18 -25.20 15.04
C GLY A 122 7.62 -26.29 16.04
N HIS A 123 8.92 -26.46 16.28
CA HIS A 123 9.45 -27.42 17.25
C HIS A 123 9.78 -26.70 18.57
N CYS A 124 8.79 -26.55 19.44
CA CYS A 124 9.03 -26.14 20.82
C CYS A 124 9.71 -27.31 21.56
N ASN A 125 10.99 -27.18 21.88
CA ASN A 125 11.64 -28.08 22.83
C ASN A 125 11.33 -27.59 24.25
N ASP A 126 10.31 -28.17 24.89
CA ASP A 126 9.83 -27.88 26.26
C ASP A 126 10.78 -28.41 27.35
N THR A 127 12.10 -28.25 27.20
CA THR A 127 13.07 -28.83 28.15
C THR A 127 14.16 -27.86 28.62
N ASN A 128 13.83 -26.59 28.87
CA ASN A 128 14.62 -25.77 29.79
C ASN A 128 13.74 -24.75 30.51
N GLY A 129 13.16 -25.17 31.64
CA GLY A 129 12.56 -24.27 32.61
C GLY A 129 13.64 -23.41 33.25
N GLY A 130 13.68 -22.12 32.89
CA GLY A 130 14.64 -21.19 33.48
C GLY A 130 14.70 -19.82 32.83
N ALA A 131 13.60 -19.06 32.87
CA ALA A 131 13.53 -17.60 33.06
C ALA A 131 12.16 -17.11 32.59
N ALA A 132 11.40 -16.53 33.51
CA ALA A 132 10.09 -15.96 33.24
C ALA A 132 10.18 -14.68 32.38
N ALA A 133 9.14 -14.48 31.56
CA ALA A 133 8.53 -13.18 31.22
C ALA A 133 8.82 -12.45 29.89
N GLU A 134 9.36 -13.09 28.84
CA GLU A 134 9.26 -12.55 27.46
C GLU A 134 8.87 -13.68 26.49
N GLY A 135 7.83 -13.45 25.67
CA GLY A 135 7.43 -14.40 24.61
C GLY A 135 8.53 -14.59 23.57
N PRO A 136 8.42 -15.59 22.67
CA PRO A 136 9.45 -15.88 21.69
C PRO A 136 9.75 -14.64 20.82
N ARG A 137 11.02 -14.23 20.80
CA ARG A 137 11.52 -13.12 19.97
C ARG A 137 11.91 -13.64 18.59
N PHE A 138 11.37 -13.00 17.56
CA PHE A 138 11.66 -13.30 16.15
C PHE A 138 12.30 -12.08 15.47
N ASP A 139 13.52 -11.75 15.89
CA ASP A 139 14.30 -10.62 15.39
C ASP A 139 15.76 -11.04 15.10
N SER A 140 16.55 -10.10 14.57
CA SER A 140 17.95 -10.36 14.20
C SER A 140 18.82 -10.74 15.40
N GLU A 141 18.46 -10.33 16.62
CA GLU A 141 19.17 -10.68 17.85
C GLU A 141 18.89 -12.14 18.24
N ALA A 142 17.63 -12.56 18.14
CA ALA A 142 17.25 -13.96 18.34
C ALA A 142 17.88 -14.89 17.29
N LEU A 143 18.00 -14.44 16.04
CA LEU A 143 18.73 -15.19 15.00
C LEU A 143 20.22 -15.27 15.31
N TRP A 144 20.84 -14.17 15.75
CA TRP A 144 22.26 -14.14 16.12
C TRP A 144 22.62 -15.19 17.18
N ALA A 145 21.74 -15.44 18.14
CA ALA A 145 21.93 -16.47 19.16
C ALA A 145 21.98 -17.90 18.60
N GLN A 146 21.46 -18.14 17.39
CA GLN A 146 21.48 -19.43 16.69
C GLN A 146 22.61 -19.55 15.67
N LEU A 147 23.28 -18.45 15.36
CA LEU A 147 24.44 -18.45 14.47
C LEU A 147 25.70 -18.84 15.26
N GLU A 148 26.69 -19.40 14.55
CA GLU A 148 28.02 -19.69 15.08
C GLU A 148 29.04 -18.73 14.43
N PRO A 149 29.26 -17.52 15.00
CA PRO A 149 30.06 -16.49 14.33
C PRO A 149 31.52 -16.90 14.12
N ALA A 150 32.05 -17.75 15.00
CA ALA A 150 33.40 -18.29 14.89
C ALA A 150 33.61 -19.11 13.60
N ALA A 151 32.58 -19.83 13.13
CA ALA A 151 32.63 -20.62 11.91
C ALA A 151 32.59 -19.75 10.63
N LEU A 152 32.14 -18.49 10.75
CA LEU A 152 31.98 -17.55 9.64
C LEU A 152 33.17 -16.59 9.46
N ARG A 153 34.22 -16.71 10.28
CA ARG A 153 35.44 -15.89 10.15
C ARG A 153 36.10 -16.05 8.78
N ARG A 154 36.33 -14.93 8.09
CA ARG A 154 36.89 -14.83 6.73
C ARG A 154 36.07 -15.60 5.68
N ARG A 155 34.78 -15.82 5.94
CA ARG A 155 33.84 -16.44 5.01
C ARG A 155 32.87 -15.39 4.49
N ALA A 156 32.46 -15.53 3.24
CA ALA A 156 31.46 -14.68 2.63
C ALA A 156 30.07 -15.00 3.20
N VAL A 157 29.35 -13.97 3.64
CA VAL A 157 27.96 -14.04 4.11
C VAL A 157 27.12 -13.05 3.31
N LEU A 158 26.03 -13.53 2.73
CA LEU A 158 25.09 -12.69 1.99
C LEU A 158 23.89 -12.34 2.89
N ILE A 159 23.53 -11.07 2.97
CA ILE A 159 22.29 -10.62 3.62
C ILE A 159 21.37 -10.06 2.55
N VAL A 160 20.22 -10.69 2.39
CA VAL A 160 19.17 -10.27 1.45
C VAL A 160 18.07 -9.56 2.23
N ARG A 161 17.85 -8.29 1.90
CA ARG A 161 16.95 -7.40 2.65
C ARG A 161 16.12 -6.49 1.74
N GLY A 162 15.23 -5.73 2.37
CA GLY A 162 14.62 -4.58 1.71
C GLY A 162 15.46 -3.32 1.90
N ASN A 163 15.11 -2.24 1.20
CA ASN A 163 15.69 -0.92 1.43
C ASN A 163 15.44 -0.44 2.88
N GLY A 164 16.49 0.11 3.51
CA GLY A 164 16.42 0.58 4.88
C GLY A 164 16.33 -0.53 5.95
N GLY A 165 16.30 -0.12 7.24
CA GLY A 165 16.39 -1.02 8.41
C GLY A 165 17.76 -0.97 9.11
N ARG A 166 17.83 -1.50 10.35
CA ARG A 166 19.08 -1.53 11.14
C ARG A 166 20.07 -2.54 10.55
N ASP A 167 21.31 -2.13 10.29
CA ASP A 167 22.38 -3.02 9.81
C ASP A 167 23.07 -3.83 10.93
N TRP A 168 22.45 -3.92 12.11
CA TRP A 168 23.01 -4.54 13.31
C TRP A 168 23.54 -5.96 13.08
N LEU A 169 22.81 -6.79 12.33
CA LEU A 169 23.27 -8.15 12.05
C LEU A 169 24.50 -8.17 11.14
N GLY A 170 24.53 -7.30 10.13
CA GLY A 170 25.68 -7.13 9.25
C GLY A 170 26.89 -6.65 10.03
N ASP A 171 26.72 -5.67 10.89
CA ASP A 171 27.78 -5.13 11.76
C ASP A 171 28.32 -6.21 12.71
N ARG A 172 27.45 -6.99 13.37
CA ARG A 172 27.88 -8.09 14.25
C ARG A 172 28.63 -9.19 13.52
N LEU A 173 28.20 -9.54 12.31
CA LEU A 173 28.90 -10.52 11.48
C LEU A 173 30.27 -9.99 11.03
N ARG A 174 30.38 -8.72 10.64
CA ARG A 174 31.67 -8.07 10.32
C ARG A 174 32.60 -7.99 11.52
N GLU A 175 32.08 -7.62 12.69
CA GLU A 175 32.82 -7.61 13.96
C GLU A 175 33.33 -9.00 14.34
N ALA A 176 32.54 -10.05 14.05
CA ALA A 176 32.97 -11.44 14.23
C ALA A 176 34.01 -11.90 13.20
N GLY A 177 34.29 -11.09 12.16
CA GLY A 177 35.29 -11.32 11.14
C GLY A 177 34.77 -11.93 9.84
N ALA A 178 33.46 -11.92 9.59
CA ALA A 178 32.86 -12.40 8.34
C ALA A 178 32.90 -11.32 7.23
N GLU A 179 32.98 -11.75 5.97
CA GLU A 179 32.89 -10.87 4.81
C GLU A 179 31.42 -10.72 4.39
N VAL A 180 30.78 -9.64 4.85
CA VAL A 180 29.33 -9.44 4.68
C VAL A 180 29.03 -8.62 3.44
N THR A 181 28.31 -9.22 2.50
CA THR A 181 27.68 -8.53 1.37
C THR A 181 26.19 -8.37 1.67
N ALA A 182 25.69 -7.14 1.76
CA ALA A 182 24.27 -6.87 1.92
C ALA A 182 23.68 -6.36 0.59
N VAL A 183 22.58 -6.98 0.15
CA VAL A 183 21.89 -6.63 -1.10
C VAL A 183 20.42 -6.37 -0.85
N GLU A 184 19.86 -5.42 -1.59
CA GLU A 184 18.45 -5.09 -1.56
C GLU A 184 17.73 -5.90 -2.63
N ALA A 185 16.77 -6.74 -2.22
CA ALA A 185 15.95 -7.52 -3.14
C ALA A 185 14.60 -6.88 -3.46
N TYR A 186 14.15 -5.98 -2.59
CA TYR A 186 12.90 -5.27 -2.77
C TYR A 186 13.00 -3.90 -2.09
N GLN A 187 12.09 -3.02 -2.43
CA GLN A 187 11.93 -1.76 -1.74
C GLN A 187 10.55 -1.61 -1.13
N ARG A 188 10.55 -0.89 -0.02
CA ARG A 188 9.41 -0.35 0.70
C ARG A 188 9.34 1.12 0.33
N THR A 189 8.23 1.50 -0.27
CA THR A 189 7.94 2.90 -0.57
C THR A 189 6.65 3.31 0.13
N LEU A 190 6.52 4.61 0.39
CA LEU A 190 5.27 5.19 0.84
C LEU A 190 4.41 5.48 -0.40
N PRO A 191 3.33 4.73 -0.66
CA PRO A 191 2.41 5.09 -1.72
C PRO A 191 1.70 6.40 -1.34
N GLU A 192 1.49 7.28 -2.30
CA GLU A 192 0.68 8.49 -2.09
C GLU A 192 -0.81 8.13 -2.27
N PRO A 193 -1.64 8.19 -1.21
CA PRO A 193 -3.07 7.91 -1.35
C PRO A 193 -3.74 8.98 -2.20
N GLY A 194 -4.61 8.57 -3.13
CA GLY A 194 -5.30 9.48 -4.04
C GLY A 194 -6.33 10.36 -3.33
N ALA A 195 -6.78 11.42 -4.01
CA ALA A 195 -7.75 12.38 -3.46
C ALA A 195 -9.04 11.72 -2.96
N MET A 196 -9.55 10.70 -3.67
CA MET A 196 -10.74 9.93 -3.27
C MET A 196 -10.55 9.15 -1.97
N GLN A 197 -9.36 8.62 -1.72
CA GLN A 197 -9.06 7.88 -0.49
C GLN A 197 -9.03 8.84 0.71
N TRP A 198 -8.43 10.03 0.55
CA TRP A 198 -8.47 11.07 1.57
C TRP A 198 -9.88 11.60 1.81
N GLN A 199 -10.68 11.75 0.75
CA GLN A 199 -12.09 12.11 0.86
C GLN A 199 -12.84 11.11 1.75
N ALA A 200 -12.70 9.80 1.51
CA ALA A 200 -13.32 8.75 2.31
C ALA A 200 -12.85 8.73 3.78
N VAL A 201 -11.57 9.06 4.02
CA VAL A 201 -11.05 9.25 5.39
C VAL A 201 -11.75 10.44 6.07
N ARG A 202 -11.80 11.61 5.40
CA ARG A 202 -12.46 12.81 5.96
C ARG A 202 -13.94 12.57 6.25
N GLU A 203 -14.62 11.86 5.36
CA GLU A 203 -16.03 11.51 5.55
C GLU A 203 -16.27 10.73 6.84
N GLY A 204 -15.44 9.75 7.19
CA GLY A 204 -15.59 9.06 8.47
C GLY A 204 -14.94 9.73 9.68
N LEU A 205 -14.20 10.82 9.50
CA LEU A 205 -13.81 11.71 10.59
C LEU A 205 -14.89 12.76 10.89
N SER A 206 -15.91 12.90 10.04
CA SER A 206 -16.98 13.88 10.23
C SER A 206 -17.97 13.50 11.34
N ALA A 207 -18.59 14.50 11.96
CA ALA A 207 -19.53 14.29 13.04
C ALA A 207 -20.79 13.55 12.55
N GLY A 208 -21.11 12.40 13.16
CA GLY A 208 -22.27 11.58 12.79
C GLY A 208 -22.00 10.53 11.70
N ALA A 209 -20.77 10.43 11.21
CA ALA A 209 -20.37 9.38 10.28
C ALA A 209 -20.31 8.00 10.93
N ALA A 210 -20.26 6.96 10.09
CA ALA A 210 -20.00 5.60 10.53
C ALA A 210 -18.65 5.52 11.25
N PRO A 211 -18.51 4.70 12.30
CA PRO A 211 -17.27 4.59 13.04
C PRO A 211 -16.20 3.98 12.13
N GLN A 212 -14.98 4.51 12.24
CA GLN A 212 -13.81 3.96 11.57
C GLN A 212 -12.85 3.29 12.56
N ALA A 213 -12.14 2.26 12.12
CA ALA A 213 -10.99 1.70 12.82
C ALA A 213 -9.80 1.57 11.88
N TRP A 214 -8.62 1.98 12.34
CA TRP A 214 -7.36 1.88 11.62
C TRP A 214 -6.62 0.60 11.99
N LEU A 215 -6.44 -0.27 11.02
CA LEU A 215 -5.69 -1.50 11.19
C LEU A 215 -4.20 -1.28 10.86
N LEU A 216 -3.39 -1.01 11.87
CA LEU A 216 -1.97 -0.71 11.73
C LEU A 216 -1.12 -1.95 12.05
N THR A 217 -0.46 -2.49 11.02
CA THR A 217 0.28 -3.78 11.10
C THR A 217 1.80 -3.62 11.11
N SER A 218 2.32 -2.39 11.08
CA SER A 218 3.75 -2.09 11.19
C SER A 218 3.96 -0.73 11.85
N SER A 219 4.98 -0.60 12.70
CA SER A 219 5.38 0.69 13.28
C SER A 219 5.77 1.72 12.21
N GLU A 220 6.23 1.24 11.04
CA GLU A 220 6.51 2.09 9.88
C GLU A 220 5.23 2.67 9.28
N ALA A 221 4.17 1.85 9.16
CA ALA A 221 2.87 2.32 8.71
C ALA A 221 2.29 3.40 9.66
N VAL A 222 2.47 3.27 10.98
CA VAL A 222 2.03 4.30 11.94
C VAL A 222 2.73 5.65 11.69
N ARG A 223 4.04 5.64 11.43
CA ARG A 223 4.79 6.87 11.12
C ARG A 223 4.36 7.46 9.78
N ASN A 224 4.21 6.62 8.77
CA ASN A 224 3.75 7.03 7.45
C ASN A 224 2.36 7.66 7.50
N LEU A 225 1.44 7.10 8.30
CA LEU A 225 0.13 7.70 8.55
C LEU A 225 0.25 9.11 9.13
N ASP A 226 1.09 9.30 10.14
CA ASP A 226 1.25 10.60 10.79
C ASP A 226 1.82 11.66 9.82
N THR A 227 2.85 11.30 9.05
CA THR A 227 3.43 12.17 8.02
C THR A 227 2.39 12.58 6.99
N LEU A 228 1.66 11.60 6.44
CA LEU A 228 0.63 11.82 5.43
C LEU A 228 -0.56 12.60 5.97
N ALA A 229 -1.01 12.30 7.19
CA ALA A 229 -2.12 12.99 7.83
C ALA A 229 -1.81 14.47 8.09
N ARG A 230 -0.59 14.81 8.50
CA ARG A 230 -0.17 16.22 8.68
C ARG A 230 -0.14 17.01 7.37
N GLN A 231 0.11 16.34 6.25
CA GLN A 231 0.15 16.97 4.94
C GLN A 231 -1.26 17.14 4.35
N ASN A 232 -2.18 16.22 4.63
CA ASN A 232 -3.47 16.14 3.93
C ASN A 232 -4.71 16.47 4.79
N LEU A 233 -4.58 16.53 6.11
CA LEU A 233 -5.69 16.83 7.04
C LEU A 233 -5.47 18.17 7.75
N SER A 234 -6.58 18.85 8.06
CA SER A 234 -6.58 20.01 8.94
C SER A 234 -6.22 19.62 10.39
N PRO A 235 -5.78 20.57 11.24
CA PRO A 235 -5.46 20.29 12.64
C PRO A 235 -6.61 19.66 13.44
N GLN A 236 -7.86 20.04 13.12
CA GLN A 236 -9.05 19.48 13.77
C GLN A 236 -9.31 18.04 13.33
N GLU A 237 -9.23 17.75 12.03
CA GLU A 237 -9.36 16.38 11.50
C GLU A 237 -8.23 15.47 12.03
N LEU A 238 -7.01 15.99 12.15
CA LEU A 238 -5.89 15.26 12.72
C LEU A 238 -6.16 14.92 14.20
N ALA A 239 -6.69 15.86 14.99
CA ALA A 239 -7.07 15.59 16.37
C ALA A 239 -8.17 14.52 16.47
N THR A 240 -9.16 14.55 15.57
CA THR A 240 -10.19 13.51 15.47
C THR A 240 -9.59 12.16 15.10
N LEU A 241 -8.68 12.10 14.12
CA LEU A 241 -7.99 10.87 13.69
C LEU A 241 -7.30 10.18 14.87
N LYS A 242 -6.66 10.94 15.77
CA LYS A 242 -6.00 10.41 16.97
C LYS A 242 -6.96 9.86 18.03
N GLN A 243 -8.25 10.16 17.91
CA GLN A 243 -9.32 9.59 18.75
C GLN A 243 -10.01 8.39 18.11
N VAL A 244 -9.74 8.10 16.83
CA VAL A 244 -10.24 6.91 16.13
C VAL A 244 -9.58 5.66 16.69
N GLN A 245 -10.30 4.53 16.66
CA GLN A 245 -9.78 3.25 17.10
C GLN A 245 -8.58 2.83 16.24
N CYS A 246 -7.46 2.52 16.88
CA CYS A 246 -6.31 1.85 16.29
C CYS A 246 -6.30 0.38 16.72
N ILE A 247 -6.10 -0.55 15.78
CA ILE A 247 -5.97 -1.98 16.03
C ILE A 247 -4.57 -2.40 15.59
N ALA A 248 -3.79 -2.96 16.51
CA ALA A 248 -2.39 -3.33 16.28
C ALA A 248 -2.08 -4.75 16.79
N PRO A 249 -1.41 -5.63 15.99
CA PRO A 249 -1.12 -7.00 16.38
C PRO A 249 0.07 -7.16 17.35
N HIS A 250 0.81 -6.09 17.64
CA HIS A 250 2.07 -6.16 18.39
C HIS A 250 2.28 -4.93 19.29
N ALA A 251 2.88 -5.15 20.47
CA ALA A 251 3.13 -4.11 21.49
C ALA A 251 3.91 -2.91 20.93
N ARG A 252 5.04 -3.17 20.25
CA ARG A 252 5.82 -2.13 19.57
C ARG A 252 5.05 -1.24 18.57
N ILE A 253 3.99 -1.76 17.94
CA ILE A 253 3.17 -0.97 17.02
C ILE A 253 2.21 -0.09 17.83
N ALA A 254 1.59 -0.66 18.87
CA ALA A 254 0.74 0.07 19.81
C ALA A 254 1.52 1.21 20.49
N GLU A 255 2.69 0.95 21.05
CA GLU A 255 3.58 1.95 21.65
C GLU A 255 3.91 3.09 20.67
N GLN A 256 4.22 2.75 19.40
CA GLN A 256 4.48 3.76 18.37
C GLN A 256 3.24 4.62 18.08
N ALA A 257 2.05 4.04 18.12
CA ALA A 257 0.79 4.77 17.96
C ALA A 257 0.50 5.68 19.16
N GLU A 258 0.76 5.22 20.38
CA GLU A 258 0.66 6.01 21.62
C GLU A 258 1.59 7.23 21.59
N VAL A 259 2.86 7.03 21.21
CA VAL A 259 3.85 8.11 21.07
C VAL A 259 3.39 9.17 20.06
N LEU A 260 2.67 8.75 19.01
CA LEU A 260 2.12 9.64 18.00
C LEU A 260 0.73 10.19 18.36
N GLY A 261 0.25 9.94 19.58
CA GLY A 261 -0.94 10.55 20.15
C GLY A 261 -2.25 9.79 19.95
N PHE A 262 -2.23 8.54 19.42
CA PHE A 262 -3.45 7.74 19.38
C PHE A 262 -3.90 7.38 20.80
N THR A 263 -5.17 7.66 21.09
CA THR A 263 -5.74 7.51 22.44
C THR A 263 -6.56 6.22 22.62
N ARG A 264 -7.01 5.62 21.51
CA ARG A 264 -7.81 4.38 21.52
C ARG A 264 -7.05 3.30 20.77
N ILE A 265 -6.43 2.38 21.49
CA ILE A 265 -5.61 1.31 20.89
C ILE A 265 -6.06 -0.04 21.44
N VAL A 266 -6.32 -0.98 20.52
CA VAL A 266 -6.63 -2.38 20.84
C VAL A 266 -5.47 -3.22 20.33
N ARG A 267 -4.89 -4.02 21.23
CA ARG A 267 -3.87 -4.99 20.87
C ARG A 267 -4.54 -6.29 20.42
N ALA A 268 -4.48 -6.55 19.12
CA ALA A 268 -4.97 -7.79 18.53
C ALA A 268 -3.99 -8.94 18.77
N ALA A 269 -4.51 -10.17 18.74
CA ALA A 269 -3.66 -11.35 18.63
C ALA A 269 -2.90 -11.35 17.29
N PRO A 270 -1.70 -11.94 17.21
CA PRO A 270 -0.93 -11.99 15.98
C PRO A 270 -1.64 -12.82 14.89
N GLY A 271 -1.36 -12.49 13.63
CA GLY A 271 -1.95 -13.16 12.46
C GLY A 271 -3.33 -12.63 12.06
N ASP A 272 -3.77 -12.98 10.86
CA ASP A 272 -4.98 -12.43 10.23
C ASP A 272 -6.27 -12.83 10.98
N ALA A 273 -6.30 -14.02 11.58
CA ALA A 273 -7.41 -14.45 12.42
C ALA A 273 -7.56 -13.58 13.68
N GLY A 274 -6.43 -13.21 14.31
CA GLY A 274 -6.41 -12.32 15.47
C GLY A 274 -6.85 -10.90 15.14
N LEU A 275 -6.41 -10.38 13.99
CA LEU A 275 -6.84 -9.08 13.46
C LEU A 275 -8.34 -9.06 13.17
N LEU A 276 -8.87 -10.09 12.50
CA LEU A 276 -10.30 -10.21 12.21
C LEU A 276 -11.14 -10.25 13.49
N ALA A 277 -10.72 -11.03 14.49
CA ALA A 277 -11.41 -11.13 15.78
C ALA A 277 -11.47 -9.77 16.50
N ALA A 278 -10.35 -9.03 16.51
CA ALA A 278 -10.29 -7.70 17.11
C ALA A 278 -11.19 -6.69 16.38
N CYS A 279 -11.22 -6.71 15.03
CA CYS A 279 -12.10 -5.86 14.24
C CYS A 279 -13.59 -6.17 14.51
N LYS A 280 -13.97 -7.45 14.62
CA LYS A 280 -15.33 -7.87 14.99
C LYS A 280 -15.71 -7.37 16.38
N GLN A 281 -14.85 -7.61 17.37
CA GLN A 281 -15.08 -7.18 18.75
C GLN A 281 -15.26 -5.67 18.85
N TRP A 282 -14.46 -4.89 18.11
CA TRP A 282 -14.62 -3.43 18.02
C TRP A 282 -15.96 -3.02 17.41
N ALA A 283 -16.35 -3.65 16.29
CA ALA A 283 -17.61 -3.35 15.61
C ALA A 283 -18.83 -3.70 16.48
N ASP A 284 -18.79 -4.83 17.19
CA ASP A 284 -19.84 -5.27 18.12
C ASP A 284 -19.98 -4.30 19.29
N ALA A 285 -18.86 -3.78 19.83
CA ALA A 285 -18.87 -2.79 20.91
C ALA A 285 -19.52 -1.46 20.49
N TYR A 286 -19.41 -1.09 19.20
CA TYR A 286 -20.09 0.11 18.68
C TYR A 286 -21.58 -0.07 18.47
N ALA A 287 -22.03 -1.28 18.11
CA ALA A 287 -23.45 -1.58 17.93
C ALA A 287 -24.28 -1.46 19.23
N GLY A 288 -23.61 -1.32 20.39
CA GLY A 288 -24.22 -1.29 21.72
C GLY A 288 -24.64 -2.69 22.19
N PRO A 289 -24.95 -2.86 23.50
CA PRO A 289 -25.53 -4.11 23.96
C PRO A 289 -26.88 -4.28 23.28
N VAL A 290 -26.98 -5.27 22.40
CA VAL A 290 -28.25 -5.72 21.84
C VAL A 290 -29.17 -6.03 23.04
N PRO A 291 -30.37 -5.41 23.16
CA PRO A 291 -31.32 -5.88 24.15
C PRO A 291 -31.56 -7.36 23.87
N ALA A 292 -31.35 -8.20 24.88
CA ALA A 292 -31.66 -9.63 24.83
C ALA A 292 -33.16 -9.78 24.51
N SER A 293 -33.47 -9.86 23.23
CA SER A 293 -34.80 -10.06 22.69
C SER A 293 -34.77 -11.30 21.82
N ALA A 294 -35.42 -12.32 22.37
CA ALA A 294 -35.72 -13.63 21.80
C ALA A 294 -34.51 -14.52 21.53
N ALA A 295 -34.15 -15.27 22.57
CA ALA A 295 -33.67 -16.62 22.43
C ALA A 295 -34.41 -17.32 21.27
N ALA A 296 -33.65 -17.71 20.24
CA ALA A 296 -34.02 -18.86 19.44
C ALA A 296 -34.29 -20.01 20.42
N PRO A 297 -35.37 -20.79 20.27
CA PRO A 297 -35.64 -21.88 21.18
C PRO A 297 -34.45 -22.84 21.14
N ALA A 298 -33.83 -23.01 22.30
CA ALA A 298 -32.77 -23.97 22.53
C ALA A 298 -33.26 -25.36 22.13
N ALA A 299 -32.43 -26.03 21.34
CA ALA A 299 -32.49 -27.47 21.20
C ALA A 299 -32.50 -28.15 22.58
N PRO A 300 -33.36 -29.17 22.82
CA PRO A 300 -33.13 -30.09 23.91
C PRO A 300 -32.07 -31.11 23.48
N ALA A 301 -31.06 -31.26 24.33
CA ALA A 301 -29.97 -32.23 24.19
C ALA A 301 -30.35 -33.61 24.75
N ALA A 302 -29.78 -34.64 24.09
CA ALA A 302 -29.46 -36.00 24.54
C ALA A 302 -30.62 -36.98 24.84
N ALA A 303 -30.61 -38.26 24.43
CA ALA A 303 -29.54 -39.21 24.10
C ALA A 303 -30.10 -40.41 23.26
N PRO A 304 -29.37 -41.52 23.01
CA PRO A 304 -28.16 -41.71 22.22
C PRO A 304 -28.37 -42.66 20.99
N ALA A 305 -27.29 -42.87 20.21
CA ALA A 305 -27.14 -43.59 18.94
C ALA A 305 -28.02 -44.84 18.65
N PRO A 306 -28.29 -45.13 17.36
CA PRO A 306 -27.54 -46.21 16.69
C PRO A 306 -27.17 -45.97 15.21
N ARG A 307 -26.24 -46.82 14.70
CA ARG A 307 -25.77 -46.93 13.30
C ARG A 307 -26.84 -47.56 12.37
N PRO A 308 -26.65 -47.51 11.03
CA PRO A 308 -27.74 -47.39 10.06
C PRO A 308 -28.21 -48.72 9.46
N GLU A 309 -29.51 -48.78 9.13
CA GLU A 309 -30.14 -49.62 8.10
C GLU A 309 -31.45 -48.92 7.61
N PRO A 310 -32.00 -49.31 6.44
CA PRO A 310 -32.38 -48.38 5.36
C PRO A 310 -33.88 -48.01 5.33
N PRO A 311 -34.28 -46.96 4.59
CA PRO A 311 -35.70 -46.69 4.35
C PRO A 311 -36.18 -46.97 2.91
N PRO A 312 -37.52 -47.03 2.72
CA PRO A 312 -38.19 -47.92 1.78
C PRO A 312 -39.04 -47.20 0.70
N ALA A 313 -39.67 -48.00 -0.15
CA ALA A 313 -40.74 -47.66 -1.10
C ALA A 313 -41.98 -47.08 -0.38
N MET A 314 -42.93 -46.36 -0.97
CA MET A 314 -43.59 -46.37 -2.29
C MET A 314 -44.06 -44.91 -2.61
N THR A 315 -44.41 -44.45 -3.82
CA THR A 315 -45.53 -44.87 -4.68
C THR A 315 -45.50 -44.20 -6.07
N ASN A 316 -45.92 -44.96 -7.10
CA ASN A 316 -46.57 -44.60 -8.39
C ASN A 316 -45.85 -43.63 -9.36
N ARG A 317 -45.83 -43.79 -10.70
CA ARG A 317 -46.84 -44.30 -11.65
C ARG A 317 -46.22 -44.41 -13.08
N VAL A 318 -46.83 -45.25 -13.93
CA VAL A 318 -46.89 -45.27 -15.43
C VAL A 318 -45.80 -45.96 -16.28
N GLU A 319 -46.27 -47.00 -16.97
CA GLU A 319 -45.95 -47.60 -18.30
C GLU A 319 -44.50 -47.68 -18.82
N ARG A 320 -44.07 -48.94 -19.06
CA ARG A 320 -43.38 -49.26 -20.31
C ARG A 320 -43.63 -50.71 -20.75
N VAL A 321 -43.94 -50.80 -22.04
CA VAL A 321 -44.19 -51.97 -22.88
C VAL A 321 -42.89 -52.74 -23.17
N THR A 322 -42.99 -54.08 -23.07
CA THR A 322 -42.27 -55.20 -23.73
C THR A 322 -40.86 -54.98 -24.29
N GLN A 323 -39.89 -55.90 -24.17
CA GLN A 323 -39.97 -57.34 -24.46
C GLN A 323 -38.61 -57.93 -24.05
N GLU A 324 -38.58 -59.11 -23.42
CA GLU A 324 -37.35 -59.83 -23.12
C GLU A 324 -37.40 -61.26 -23.65
N SER A 325 -36.20 -61.77 -23.90
CA SER A 325 -35.87 -62.96 -24.64
C SER A 325 -35.97 -64.26 -23.83
N THR A 326 -35.82 -65.36 -24.57
CA THR A 326 -35.26 -66.68 -24.21
C THR A 326 -36.12 -67.76 -23.54
N SER A 327 -36.31 -68.82 -24.35
CA SER A 327 -35.89 -70.21 -24.08
C SER A 327 -36.66 -71.10 -23.09
N SER A 328 -37.24 -72.13 -23.70
CA SER A 328 -37.17 -73.55 -23.32
C SER A 328 -38.13 -74.13 -22.28
N SER A 329 -38.78 -75.20 -22.78
CA SER A 329 -39.11 -76.46 -22.11
C SER A 329 -40.56 -76.67 -21.63
N THR A 330 -41.00 -77.90 -21.91
CA THR A 330 -41.88 -78.72 -21.05
C THR A 330 -43.38 -78.65 -21.34
N THR A 331 -43.80 -79.68 -22.09
CA THR A 331 -44.83 -80.68 -21.69
C THR A 331 -46.24 -80.19 -21.36
N ILE A 332 -47.17 -80.59 -22.23
CA ILE A 332 -48.62 -80.60 -22.00
C ILE A 332 -49.05 -81.99 -21.51
N PRO A 333 -49.83 -82.08 -20.43
CA PRO A 333 -50.78 -83.17 -20.20
C PRO A 333 -52.21 -82.57 -19.96
N PRO A 334 -53.24 -83.36 -19.58
CA PRO A 334 -54.05 -84.17 -20.50
C PRO A 334 -55.58 -83.93 -20.27
N ALA A 335 -56.40 -84.89 -20.73
CA ALA A 335 -57.81 -85.19 -20.41
C ALA A 335 -58.81 -84.83 -21.53
N ALA A 336 -59.32 -85.84 -22.26
CA ALA A 336 -60.43 -86.76 -21.94
C ALA A 336 -61.77 -86.17 -22.42
N THR A 337 -62.56 -86.86 -23.23
CA THR A 337 -63.47 -87.97 -22.88
C THR A 337 -63.81 -88.79 -24.15
N ALA A 338 -63.70 -90.13 -24.21
CA ALA A 338 -64.42 -91.22 -23.52
C ALA A 338 -65.57 -91.83 -24.37
N SER A 339 -65.54 -93.18 -24.42
CA SER A 339 -66.60 -94.19 -24.66
C SER A 339 -66.37 -95.04 -25.92
N ALA A 340 -65.94 -96.30 -25.84
CA ALA A 340 -66.54 -97.52 -25.26
C ALA A 340 -67.17 -98.42 -26.34
N SER A 341 -66.66 -99.64 -26.50
CA SER A 341 -67.41 -100.91 -26.54
C SER A 341 -66.55 -102.05 -27.14
N ALA A 342 -66.85 -103.27 -26.73
CA ALA A 342 -66.00 -104.46 -26.77
C ALA A 342 -66.43 -105.49 -27.84
N GLY A 343 -65.42 -106.11 -28.50
CA GLY A 343 -65.41 -107.45 -29.16
C GLY A 343 -66.44 -107.77 -30.26
N PRO A 344 -66.33 -108.91 -30.98
CA PRO A 344 -65.22 -109.87 -31.13
C PRO A 344 -64.78 -110.07 -32.61
N ALA A 345 -63.76 -110.91 -32.82
CA ALA A 345 -63.23 -111.33 -34.12
C ALA A 345 -64.25 -112.11 -34.99
N PRO A 346 -64.06 -112.11 -36.32
CA PRO A 346 -64.38 -113.28 -37.13
C PRO A 346 -63.17 -113.76 -37.95
N SER A 347 -62.88 -115.04 -37.81
CA SER A 347 -62.13 -115.83 -38.78
C SER A 347 -62.99 -116.10 -40.01
N PHE A 348 -62.47 -115.87 -41.22
CA PHE A 348 -63.00 -116.49 -42.44
C PHE A 348 -61.87 -116.94 -43.36
N THR A 349 -61.98 -118.19 -43.80
CA THR A 349 -61.07 -118.94 -44.67
C THR A 349 -61.48 -118.86 -46.14
N GLY A 350 -60.54 -118.46 -47.01
CA GLY A 350 -60.40 -118.81 -48.45
C GLY A 350 -61.47 -118.35 -49.46
N PRO A 351 -61.24 -118.47 -50.80
CA PRO A 351 -60.07 -119.01 -51.50
C PRO A 351 -59.46 -118.07 -52.59
N ARG A 352 -58.41 -118.60 -53.23
CA ARG A 352 -57.46 -118.00 -54.20
C ARG A 352 -58.05 -117.67 -55.58
N ARG A 353 -57.71 -116.48 -56.12
CA ARG A 353 -57.15 -116.23 -57.47
C ARG A 353 -56.78 -114.73 -57.61
N ASN A 354 -55.60 -114.43 -58.18
CA ASN A 354 -55.07 -113.09 -58.61
C ASN A 354 -53.78 -112.54 -57.93
N ALA A 355 -52.81 -113.38 -57.55
CA ALA A 355 -51.54 -112.93 -56.94
C ALA A 355 -50.60 -112.12 -57.88
N ALA A 356 -50.65 -112.34 -59.20
CA ALA A 356 -49.71 -111.71 -60.13
C ALA A 356 -49.96 -110.20 -60.35
N LEU A 357 -51.23 -109.76 -60.30
CA LEU A 357 -51.60 -108.35 -60.44
C LEU A 357 -51.14 -107.52 -59.23
N TRP A 358 -51.20 -108.09 -58.03
CA TRP A 358 -50.73 -107.43 -56.81
C TRP A 358 -49.21 -107.28 -56.76
N ALA A 359 -48.46 -108.24 -57.34
CA ALA A 359 -47.00 -108.15 -57.41
C ALA A 359 -46.52 -106.97 -58.27
N LEU A 360 -47.18 -106.70 -59.41
CA LEU A 360 -46.81 -105.61 -60.31
C LEU A 360 -47.13 -104.23 -59.71
N VAL A 361 -48.28 -104.11 -59.04
CA VAL A 361 -48.64 -102.89 -58.29
C VAL A 361 -47.64 -102.64 -57.16
N ALA A 362 -47.20 -103.67 -56.45
CA ALA A 362 -46.19 -103.52 -55.39
C ALA A 362 -44.85 -102.99 -55.91
N VAL A 363 -44.39 -103.45 -57.08
CA VAL A 363 -43.14 -102.94 -57.70
C VAL A 363 -43.27 -101.49 -58.15
N LEU A 364 -44.41 -101.11 -58.75
CA LEU A 364 -44.65 -99.72 -59.15
C LEU A 364 -44.68 -98.78 -57.94
N VAL A 365 -45.34 -99.19 -56.85
CA VAL A 365 -45.39 -98.42 -55.59
C VAL A 365 -44.00 -98.27 -54.97
N LEU A 366 -43.17 -99.31 -55.00
CA LEU A 366 -41.79 -99.24 -54.52
C LEU A 366 -40.91 -98.32 -55.40
N ALA A 367 -41.10 -98.34 -56.72
CA ALA A 367 -40.39 -97.45 -57.63
C ALA A 367 -40.80 -95.98 -57.45
N THR A 368 -42.08 -95.69 -57.27
CA THR A 368 -42.56 -94.33 -56.99
C THR A 368 -42.15 -93.86 -55.60
N ALA A 369 -42.15 -94.74 -54.60
CA ALA A 369 -41.67 -94.42 -53.25
C ALA A 369 -40.16 -94.17 -53.24
N GLY A 370 -39.37 -94.96 -53.97
CA GLY A 370 -37.93 -94.76 -54.12
C GLY A 370 -37.59 -93.49 -54.90
N GLY A 371 -38.33 -93.20 -55.98
CA GLY A 371 -38.18 -91.95 -56.73
C GLY A 371 -38.59 -90.72 -55.92
N PHE A 372 -39.68 -90.81 -55.14
CA PHE A 372 -40.10 -89.77 -54.22
C PHE A 372 -39.06 -89.54 -53.11
N TRP A 373 -38.51 -90.60 -52.54
CA TRP A 373 -37.45 -90.51 -51.53
C TRP A 373 -36.15 -89.89 -52.08
N TRP A 374 -35.73 -90.26 -53.29
CA TRP A 374 -34.57 -89.66 -53.94
C TRP A 374 -34.78 -88.17 -54.27
N LEU A 375 -35.99 -87.80 -54.72
CA LEU A 375 -36.35 -86.41 -54.97
C LEU A 375 -36.41 -85.61 -53.66
N GLN A 376 -36.95 -86.19 -52.59
CA GLN A 376 -36.97 -85.59 -51.25
C GLN A 376 -35.55 -85.29 -50.78
N GLN A 377 -34.64 -86.28 -50.87
CA GLN A 377 -33.23 -86.07 -50.51
C GLN A 377 -32.54 -84.99 -51.36
N ARG A 378 -32.88 -84.89 -52.65
CA ARG A 378 -32.33 -83.86 -53.54
C ARG A 378 -32.82 -82.47 -53.15
N VAL A 379 -34.09 -82.34 -52.78
CA VAL A 379 -34.69 -81.09 -52.31
C VAL A 379 -34.08 -80.68 -50.97
N ASP A 380 -33.93 -81.62 -50.03
CA ASP A 380 -33.32 -81.36 -48.72
C ASP A 380 -31.89 -80.80 -48.89
N HIS A 381 -31.05 -81.43 -49.72
CA HIS A 381 -29.69 -80.92 -50.00
C HIS A 381 -29.67 -79.51 -50.63
N LEU A 382 -30.57 -79.23 -51.58
CA LEU A 382 -30.66 -77.89 -52.19
C LEU A 382 -31.15 -76.83 -51.20
N THR A 383 -32.08 -77.20 -50.31
CA THR A 383 -32.53 -76.30 -49.25
C THR A 383 -31.42 -76.01 -48.24
N GLU A 384 -30.57 -77.00 -47.92
CA GLU A 384 -29.41 -76.78 -47.06
C GLU A 384 -28.36 -75.87 -47.70
N GLU A 385 -28.07 -76.01 -49.00
CA GLU A 385 -27.13 -75.13 -49.70
C GLU A 385 -27.66 -73.69 -49.80
N LEU A 386 -28.96 -73.51 -50.07
CA LEU A 386 -29.60 -72.20 -50.08
C LEU A 386 -29.62 -71.59 -48.68
N ALA A 387 -29.95 -72.36 -47.65
CA ALA A 387 -29.91 -71.91 -46.27
C ALA A 387 -28.49 -71.48 -45.85
N ARG A 388 -27.46 -72.24 -46.24
CA ARG A 388 -26.06 -71.88 -45.98
C ARG A 388 -25.63 -70.61 -46.71
N ARG A 389 -25.97 -70.45 -48.00
CA ARG A 389 -25.68 -69.22 -48.76
C ARG A 389 -26.42 -68.01 -48.22
N GLN A 390 -27.66 -68.20 -47.76
CA GLN A 390 -28.45 -67.15 -47.14
C GLN A 390 -27.84 -66.73 -45.80
N GLN A 391 -27.42 -67.69 -44.96
CA GLN A 391 -26.70 -67.40 -43.72
C GLN A 391 -25.38 -66.66 -43.95
N SER A 392 -24.59 -67.02 -44.98
CA SER A 392 -23.35 -66.29 -45.29
C SER A 392 -23.62 -64.86 -45.79
N ASN A 393 -24.69 -64.65 -46.55
CA ASN A 393 -25.10 -63.32 -46.99
C ASN A 393 -25.62 -62.48 -45.81
N ASP A 394 -26.40 -63.08 -44.91
CA ASP A 394 -26.89 -62.40 -43.70
C ASP A 394 -25.72 -62.00 -42.78
N ALA A 395 -24.68 -62.84 -42.69
CA ALA A 395 -23.44 -62.51 -41.96
C ALA A 395 -22.70 -61.32 -42.61
N LEU A 396 -22.53 -61.30 -43.93
CA LEU A 396 -21.93 -60.18 -44.68
C LEU A 396 -22.73 -58.88 -44.53
N VAL A 397 -24.07 -58.97 -44.54
CA VAL A 397 -24.96 -57.82 -44.32
C VAL A 397 -24.85 -57.27 -42.90
N GLN A 398 -24.64 -58.13 -41.89
CA GLN A 398 -24.40 -57.68 -40.53
C GLN A 398 -23.04 -56.98 -40.39
N GLU A 399 -21.98 -57.55 -40.96
CA GLU A 399 -20.64 -56.95 -40.93
C GLU A 399 -20.62 -55.57 -41.58
N THR A 400 -21.22 -55.44 -42.77
CA THR A 400 -21.34 -54.15 -43.47
C THR A 400 -22.18 -53.12 -42.69
N ARG A 401 -23.21 -53.55 -41.94
CA ARG A 401 -23.98 -52.67 -41.04
C ARG A 401 -23.17 -52.23 -39.83
N VAL A 402 -22.30 -53.07 -39.29
CA VAL A 402 -21.42 -52.69 -38.18
C VAL A 402 -20.34 -51.71 -38.65
N LEU A 403 -19.71 -51.98 -39.80
CA LEU A 403 -18.74 -51.06 -40.39
C LEU A 403 -19.35 -49.70 -40.74
N SER A 404 -20.59 -49.67 -41.26
CA SER A 404 -21.26 -48.39 -41.55
C SER A 404 -21.65 -47.62 -40.28
N ARG A 405 -22.05 -48.31 -39.20
CA ARG A 405 -22.26 -47.67 -37.89
C ARG A 405 -20.97 -47.09 -37.33
N ASN A 406 -19.88 -47.85 -37.36
CA ASN A 406 -18.57 -47.37 -36.92
C ASN A 406 -18.11 -46.16 -37.74
N ALA A 407 -18.32 -46.17 -39.06
CA ALA A 407 -18.03 -45.04 -39.93
C ALA A 407 -18.91 -43.80 -39.62
N GLN A 408 -20.18 -43.99 -39.25
CA GLN A 408 -21.04 -42.88 -38.82
C GLN A 408 -20.60 -42.30 -37.47
N ASP A 409 -20.20 -43.14 -36.54
CA ASP A 409 -19.77 -42.71 -35.21
C ASP A 409 -18.44 -41.95 -35.27
N THR A 410 -17.49 -42.39 -36.11
CA THR A 410 -16.25 -41.63 -36.34
C THR A 410 -16.50 -40.28 -37.01
N VAL A 411 -17.44 -40.19 -37.95
CA VAL A 411 -17.82 -38.91 -38.56
C VAL A 411 -18.42 -37.95 -37.53
N LYS A 412 -19.28 -38.44 -36.63
CA LYS A 412 -19.83 -37.61 -35.54
C LYS A 412 -18.75 -37.14 -34.57
N GLU A 413 -17.81 -38.01 -34.21
CA GLU A 413 -16.69 -37.64 -33.34
C GLU A 413 -15.80 -36.58 -34.00
N LEU A 414 -15.50 -36.74 -35.30
CA LEU A 414 -14.74 -35.76 -36.06
C LEU A 414 -15.48 -34.43 -36.16
N GLN A 415 -16.80 -34.42 -36.39
CA GLN A 415 -17.60 -33.19 -36.39
C GLN A 415 -17.59 -32.50 -35.02
N ALA A 416 -17.64 -33.24 -33.92
CA ALA A 416 -17.54 -32.68 -32.58
C ALA A 416 -16.14 -32.07 -32.33
N LYS A 417 -15.07 -32.74 -32.79
CA LYS A 417 -13.70 -32.20 -32.71
C LYS A 417 -13.54 -30.93 -33.55
N VAL A 418 -14.05 -30.92 -34.79
CA VAL A 418 -14.02 -29.73 -35.65
C VAL A 418 -14.78 -28.57 -35.00
N GLY A 419 -15.97 -28.81 -34.45
CA GLY A 419 -16.73 -27.78 -33.71
C GLY A 419 -15.97 -27.25 -32.49
N SER A 420 -15.26 -28.13 -31.76
CA SER A 420 -14.43 -27.69 -30.63
C SER A 420 -13.21 -26.87 -31.06
N LEU A 421 -12.58 -27.21 -32.19
CA LEU A 421 -11.46 -26.47 -32.75
C LEU A 421 -11.90 -25.11 -33.30
N ASP A 422 -13.04 -25.05 -33.99
CA ASP A 422 -13.62 -23.78 -34.43
C ASP A 422 -13.96 -22.88 -33.24
N GLY A 423 -14.46 -23.45 -32.14
CA GLY A 423 -14.67 -22.74 -30.89
C GLY A 423 -13.37 -22.18 -30.29
N GLN A 424 -12.31 -22.99 -30.22
CA GLN A 424 -10.99 -22.53 -29.76
C GLN A 424 -10.39 -21.45 -30.67
N VAL A 425 -10.54 -21.57 -31.99
CA VAL A 425 -10.08 -20.56 -32.96
C VAL A 425 -10.85 -19.26 -32.78
N GLY A 426 -12.16 -19.31 -32.56
CA GLY A 426 -12.97 -18.15 -32.20
C GLY A 426 -12.46 -17.46 -30.93
N GLU A 427 -12.26 -18.22 -29.86
CA GLU A 427 -11.76 -17.69 -28.59
C GLU A 427 -10.36 -17.06 -28.72
N THR A 428 -9.47 -17.63 -29.54
CA THR A 428 -8.15 -17.02 -29.80
C THR A 428 -8.24 -15.71 -30.58
N ARG A 429 -9.16 -15.59 -31.55
CA ARG A 429 -9.39 -14.34 -32.28
C ARG A 429 -9.96 -13.26 -31.37
N ASP A 430 -10.88 -13.61 -30.51
CA ASP A 430 -11.47 -12.67 -29.54
C ASP A 430 -10.42 -12.18 -28.54
N LYS A 431 -9.54 -13.07 -28.06
CA LYS A 431 -8.39 -12.70 -27.23
C LYS A 431 -7.43 -11.75 -27.95
N GLN A 432 -7.16 -11.98 -29.23
CA GLN A 432 -6.29 -11.09 -30.03
C GLN A 432 -6.91 -9.69 -30.18
N ALA A 433 -8.19 -9.62 -30.52
CA ALA A 433 -8.91 -8.34 -30.66
C ALA A 433 -8.97 -7.57 -29.33
N ALA A 434 -9.22 -8.26 -28.21
CA ALA A 434 -9.21 -7.65 -26.89
C ALA A 434 -7.81 -7.12 -26.49
N LEU A 435 -6.74 -7.85 -26.82
CA LEU A 435 -5.37 -7.42 -26.54
C LEU A 435 -5.02 -6.14 -27.31
N GLU A 436 -5.44 -6.07 -28.58
CA GLU A 436 -5.19 -4.91 -29.44
C GLU A 436 -5.94 -3.67 -28.95
N GLN A 437 -7.18 -3.83 -28.48
CA GLN A 437 -7.93 -2.74 -27.86
C GLN A 437 -7.25 -2.24 -26.57
N VAL A 438 -6.81 -3.15 -25.69
CA VAL A 438 -6.07 -2.76 -24.48
C VAL A 438 -4.76 -2.03 -24.81
N TYR A 439 -4.06 -2.44 -25.87
CA TYR A 439 -2.83 -1.76 -26.30
C TYR A 439 -3.10 -0.34 -26.81
N GLN A 440 -4.17 -0.15 -27.59
CA GLN A 440 -4.58 1.18 -28.05
C GLN A 440 -5.01 2.08 -26.88
N ASP A 441 -5.79 1.56 -25.94
CA ASP A 441 -6.23 2.30 -24.75
C ASP A 441 -5.05 2.68 -23.85
N LEU A 442 -4.07 1.78 -23.69
CA LEU A 442 -2.87 2.05 -22.89
C LEU A 442 -1.97 3.11 -23.53
N MET A 443 -1.79 3.07 -24.85
CA MET A 443 -1.00 4.07 -25.58
C MET A 443 -1.64 5.46 -25.53
N ARG A 444 -2.96 5.54 -25.66
CA ARG A 444 -3.70 6.80 -25.56
C ARG A 444 -3.67 7.38 -24.14
N ASN A 445 -3.90 6.53 -23.14
CA ASN A 445 -3.79 6.94 -21.74
C ASN A 445 -2.38 7.39 -21.35
N ARG A 446 -1.33 6.76 -21.90
CA ARG A 446 0.06 7.16 -21.63
C ARG A 446 0.37 8.54 -22.17
N ASP A 447 -0.06 8.83 -23.40
CA ASP A 447 0.14 10.15 -24.03
C ASP A 447 -0.64 11.26 -23.30
N ASP A 448 -1.89 10.97 -22.90
CA ASP A 448 -2.71 11.89 -22.10
C ASP A 448 -2.09 12.15 -20.72
N TRP A 449 -1.53 11.11 -20.11
CA TRP A 449 -0.84 11.21 -18.82
C TRP A 449 0.46 12.02 -18.92
N GLU A 450 1.29 11.78 -19.95
CA GLU A 450 2.54 12.52 -20.19
C GLU A 450 2.26 14.03 -20.37
N ILE A 451 1.21 14.40 -21.10
CA ILE A 451 0.80 15.81 -21.28
C ILE A 451 0.28 16.41 -19.97
N ALA A 452 -0.54 15.67 -19.21
CA ALA A 452 -1.09 16.13 -17.94
C ALA A 452 0.02 16.39 -16.89
N GLU A 453 1.03 15.52 -16.83
CA GLU A 453 2.18 15.69 -15.93
C GLU A 453 2.99 16.95 -16.29
N ILE A 454 3.27 17.17 -17.58
CA ILE A 454 3.97 18.37 -18.05
C ILE A 454 3.16 19.64 -17.75
N GLN A 455 1.83 19.59 -17.94
CA GLN A 455 0.94 20.68 -17.59
C GLN A 455 1.03 21.02 -16.09
N GLN A 456 1.01 20.01 -15.23
CA GLN A 456 1.12 20.20 -13.79
C GLN A 456 2.47 20.79 -13.40
N LEU A 457 3.57 20.30 -13.99
CA LEU A 457 4.91 20.87 -13.77
C LEU A 457 4.99 22.34 -14.16
N LEU A 458 4.47 22.71 -15.35
CA LEU A 458 4.48 24.10 -15.82
C LEU A 458 3.55 25.01 -15.00
N THR A 459 2.39 24.50 -14.59
CA THR A 459 1.44 25.26 -13.76
C THR A 459 2.03 25.52 -12.37
N ASN A 460 2.64 24.49 -11.74
CA ASN A 460 3.29 24.61 -10.44
C ASN A 460 4.50 25.55 -10.52
N ALA A 461 5.30 25.46 -11.59
CA ALA A 461 6.42 26.36 -11.82
C ALA A 461 5.95 27.82 -11.96
N GLY A 462 4.87 28.05 -12.70
CA GLY A 462 4.25 29.36 -12.85
C GLY A 462 3.72 29.92 -11.52
N GLN A 463 3.03 29.09 -10.74
CA GLN A 463 2.54 29.46 -9.41
C GLN A 463 3.70 29.78 -8.46
N GLN A 464 4.75 28.96 -8.43
CA GLN A 464 5.92 29.22 -7.59
C GLN A 464 6.67 30.48 -8.03
N LEU A 465 6.79 30.73 -9.33
CA LEU A 465 7.39 31.96 -9.83
C LEU A 465 6.61 33.19 -9.39
N GLN A 466 5.27 33.12 -9.36
CA GLN A 466 4.41 34.20 -8.91
C GLN A 466 4.41 34.38 -7.38
N LEU A 467 4.41 33.27 -6.61
CA LEU A 467 4.30 33.30 -5.15
C LEU A 467 5.63 33.54 -4.45
N THR A 468 6.72 32.99 -4.98
CA THR A 468 8.05 32.99 -4.34
C THR A 468 9.09 33.80 -5.10
N GLY A 469 8.82 34.18 -6.36
CA GLY A 469 9.79 34.87 -7.22
C GLY A 469 11.03 34.03 -7.54
N ASN A 470 11.01 32.72 -7.27
CA ASN A 470 12.18 31.86 -7.41
C ASN A 470 12.38 31.39 -8.87
N VAL A 471 13.14 32.18 -9.63
CA VAL A 471 13.48 31.91 -11.03
C VAL A 471 14.24 30.60 -11.21
N GLN A 472 15.06 30.18 -10.23
CA GLN A 472 15.86 28.94 -10.34
C GLN A 472 14.97 27.69 -10.29
N VAL A 473 13.96 27.67 -9.43
CA VAL A 473 13.02 26.54 -9.34
C VAL A 473 12.13 26.48 -10.58
N ALA A 474 11.67 27.63 -11.08
CA ALA A 474 10.91 27.70 -12.33
C ALA A 474 11.75 27.28 -13.55
N LEU A 475 13.03 27.67 -13.59
CA LEU A 475 13.98 27.27 -14.63
C LEU A 475 14.25 25.75 -14.59
N ALA A 476 14.47 25.18 -13.41
CA ALA A 476 14.66 23.74 -13.24
C ALA A 476 13.42 22.94 -13.69
N ALA A 477 12.23 23.43 -13.37
CA ALA A 477 10.98 22.82 -13.81
C ALA A 477 10.81 22.89 -15.35
N LEU A 478 11.14 24.02 -15.98
CA LEU A 478 11.13 24.17 -17.43
C LEU A 478 12.14 23.23 -18.12
N GLN A 479 13.35 23.12 -17.57
CA GLN A 479 14.39 22.22 -18.10
C GLN A 479 13.99 20.75 -17.94
N SER A 480 13.34 20.39 -16.83
CA SER A 480 12.76 19.05 -16.64
C SER A 480 11.68 18.75 -17.67
N ALA A 481 10.78 19.71 -17.92
CA ALA A 481 9.73 19.57 -18.95
C ALA A 481 10.32 19.37 -20.36
N ASP A 482 11.34 20.15 -20.76
CA ASP A 482 12.01 20.00 -22.06
C ASP A 482 12.76 18.66 -22.16
N THR A 483 13.43 18.22 -21.09
CA THR A 483 14.16 16.94 -21.06
C THR A 483 13.19 15.75 -21.22
N ARG A 484 12.02 15.81 -20.59
CA ARG A 484 10.98 14.78 -20.72
C ARG A 484 10.42 14.75 -22.15
N LEU A 485 10.10 15.91 -22.73
CA LEU A 485 9.63 16.01 -24.12
C LEU A 485 10.69 15.54 -25.14
N ALA A 486 11.98 15.74 -24.85
CA ALA A 486 13.07 15.30 -25.71
C ALA A 486 13.24 13.77 -25.76
N ARG A 487 12.84 13.04 -24.71
CA ARG A 487 12.91 11.56 -24.69
C ARG A 487 11.84 10.89 -25.54
N THR A 488 10.68 11.53 -25.70
CA THR A 488 9.53 10.96 -26.43
C THR A 488 9.57 11.27 -27.94
N ASP A 489 10.36 12.26 -28.38
CA ASP A 489 10.64 12.67 -29.78
C ASP A 489 9.46 12.53 -30.78
N LYS A 490 8.27 13.00 -30.39
CA LYS A 490 7.08 13.05 -31.26
C LYS A 490 6.97 14.39 -31.99
N PRO A 491 6.60 14.42 -33.28
CA PRO A 491 6.51 15.65 -34.06
C PRO A 491 5.48 16.65 -33.52
N GLN A 492 4.42 16.16 -32.86
CA GLN A 492 3.37 16.98 -32.21
C GLN A 492 3.92 17.86 -31.06
N TYR A 493 5.03 17.49 -30.44
CA TYR A 493 5.61 18.22 -29.30
C TYR A 493 6.59 19.33 -29.72
N ASN A 494 6.95 19.42 -31.00
CA ASN A 494 7.92 20.40 -31.49
C ASN A 494 7.48 21.87 -31.30
N LEU A 495 6.17 22.13 -31.30
CA LEU A 495 5.65 23.47 -31.07
C LEU A 495 5.77 23.88 -29.58
N LEU A 496 5.50 22.94 -28.67
CA LEU A 496 5.69 23.10 -27.23
C LEU A 496 7.16 23.27 -26.86
N ARG A 497 8.06 22.44 -27.42
CA ARG A 497 9.51 22.55 -27.17
C ARG A 497 10.09 23.91 -27.58
N ARG A 498 9.65 24.47 -28.72
CA ARG A 498 10.05 25.82 -29.14
C ARG A 498 9.53 26.93 -28.21
N ALA A 499 8.36 26.74 -27.60
CA ALA A 499 7.85 27.68 -26.60
C ALA A 499 8.65 27.58 -25.28
N LEU A 500 8.92 26.35 -24.81
CA LEU A 500 9.75 26.10 -23.63
C LEU A 500 11.16 26.68 -23.76
N ALA A 501 11.82 26.47 -24.91
CA ALA A 501 13.16 26.98 -25.16
C ALA A 501 13.23 28.52 -25.06
N ARG A 502 12.18 29.24 -25.52
CA ARG A 502 12.08 30.70 -25.40
C ARG A 502 11.89 31.15 -23.96
N ASP A 503 11.03 30.49 -23.20
CA ASP A 503 10.81 30.82 -21.79
C ASP A 503 12.05 30.53 -20.93
N ILE A 504 12.77 29.43 -21.21
CA ILE A 504 14.07 29.10 -20.58
C ILE A 504 15.09 30.21 -20.86
N ALA A 505 15.19 30.67 -22.11
CA ALA A 505 16.13 31.72 -22.49
C ALA A 505 15.83 33.04 -21.77
N ARG A 506 14.55 33.41 -21.62
CA ARG A 506 14.13 34.61 -20.87
C ARG A 506 14.46 34.51 -19.39
N MET A 507 14.26 33.36 -18.75
CA MET A 507 14.57 33.16 -17.34
C MET A 507 16.08 33.23 -17.06
N LYS A 508 16.91 32.70 -17.96
CA LYS A 508 18.37 32.79 -17.85
C LYS A 508 18.91 34.22 -18.02
N ALA A 509 18.16 35.10 -18.67
CA ALA A 509 18.56 36.49 -18.90
C ALA A 509 18.34 37.40 -17.68
N VAL A 510 17.71 36.91 -16.60
CA VAL A 510 17.52 37.67 -15.36
C VAL A 510 18.84 37.70 -14.58
N PRO A 511 19.43 38.88 -14.29
CA PRO A 511 20.67 38.97 -13.53
C PRO A 511 20.48 38.43 -12.10
N ASP A 512 21.40 37.58 -11.63
CA ASP A 512 21.43 37.13 -10.24
C ASP A 512 21.71 38.35 -9.34
N THR A 513 20.76 38.69 -8.48
CA THR A 513 20.94 39.73 -7.45
C THR A 513 22.00 39.24 -6.45
N ASP A 514 22.95 40.10 -6.08
CA ASP A 514 24.03 39.77 -5.12
C ASP A 514 23.50 39.69 -3.68
N LEU A 515 22.72 38.63 -3.42
CA LEU A 515 22.14 38.30 -2.12
C LEU A 515 23.24 38.00 -1.09
N THR A 516 24.35 37.40 -1.54
CA THR A 516 25.50 37.05 -0.69
C THR A 516 26.19 38.31 -0.17
N GLY A 517 26.44 39.30 -1.03
CA GLY A 517 27.01 40.59 -0.64
C GLY A 517 26.09 41.38 0.30
N ALA A 518 24.77 41.31 0.11
CA ALA A 518 23.80 41.91 1.03
C ALA A 518 23.77 41.20 2.40
N ALA A 519 23.86 39.87 2.44
CA ALA A 519 23.91 39.10 3.68
C ALA A 519 25.19 39.37 4.49
N ILE A 520 26.35 39.48 3.83
CA ILE A 520 27.62 39.84 4.48
C ILE A 520 27.53 41.21 5.15
N LYS A 521 26.91 42.19 4.49
CA LYS A 521 26.71 43.54 5.07
C LYS A 521 25.79 43.53 6.28
N LEU A 522 24.78 42.66 6.31
CA LEU A 522 23.91 42.48 7.47
C LEU A 522 24.66 41.82 8.64
N ASP A 523 25.51 40.83 8.37
CA ASP A 523 26.33 40.18 9.40
C ASP A 523 27.33 41.15 10.04
N GLU A 524 27.98 41.98 9.22
CA GLU A 524 28.86 43.04 9.71
C GLU A 524 28.09 44.04 10.57
N ALA A 525 26.87 44.41 10.18
CA ALA A 525 26.01 45.27 10.97
C ALA A 525 25.62 44.62 12.31
N ILE A 526 25.28 43.32 12.33
CA ILE A 526 24.88 42.57 13.53
C ILE A 526 26.01 42.53 14.57
N ASN A 527 27.24 42.28 14.13
CA ASN A 527 28.42 42.19 15.00
C ASN A 527 28.77 43.54 15.67
N GLN A 528 28.37 44.66 15.07
CA GLN A 528 28.66 46.00 15.60
C GLN A 528 27.60 46.50 16.61
N ILE A 529 26.44 45.84 16.73
CA ILE A 529 25.31 46.31 17.56
C ILE A 529 25.68 46.42 19.05
N ASP A 530 26.48 45.49 19.58
CA ASP A 530 26.86 45.49 21.00
C ASP A 530 27.73 46.70 21.37
N ALA A 531 28.49 47.22 20.41
CA ALA A 531 29.43 48.32 20.60
C ALA A 531 28.81 49.71 20.33
N LEU A 532 27.51 49.79 20.02
CA LEU A 532 26.82 51.05 19.73
C LEU A 532 26.53 51.83 21.02
N PRO A 533 26.87 53.13 21.14
CA PRO A 533 26.52 53.92 22.32
C PRO A 533 25.01 54.17 22.40
N LEU A 534 24.42 53.97 23.59
CA LEU A 534 23.03 54.31 23.89
C LEU A 534 22.92 55.78 24.29
N LEU A 535 21.83 56.45 23.92
CA LEU A 535 21.60 57.88 24.21
C LEU A 535 21.60 58.22 25.72
N SER A 536 21.35 57.24 26.61
CA SER A 536 21.16 57.46 28.06
C SER A 536 22.38 57.15 28.94
N SER A 537 23.40 56.43 28.45
CA SER A 537 24.51 55.95 29.29
C SER A 537 25.64 56.95 29.53
N GLU A 538 25.84 57.96 28.66
CA GLU A 538 26.97 58.89 28.80
C GLU A 538 26.66 60.14 29.65
N ARG A 539 25.38 60.49 29.86
CA ARG A 539 25.00 61.65 30.68
C ARG A 539 25.14 61.43 32.20
N MET A 540 25.25 60.18 32.64
CA MET A 540 25.41 59.85 34.06
C MET A 540 26.88 59.86 34.51
N LEU A 541 27.81 59.48 33.63
CA LEU A 541 29.24 59.45 33.94
C LEU A 541 29.87 60.85 33.99
N GLU A 542 29.47 61.78 33.12
CA GLU A 542 29.92 63.19 33.21
C GLU A 542 29.41 63.91 34.48
N ARG A 543 28.23 63.54 35.00
CA ARG A 543 27.67 64.17 36.20
C ARG A 543 28.29 63.64 37.50
N THR A 544 28.79 62.40 37.49
CA THR A 544 29.40 61.79 38.68
C THR A 544 30.83 62.30 38.88
N GLU A 545 31.60 62.53 37.81
CA GLU A 545 32.96 63.09 37.94
C GLU A 545 32.98 64.61 38.23
N ALA A 546 31.93 65.34 37.85
CA ALA A 546 31.79 66.78 38.13
C ALA A 546 31.19 67.08 39.51
N GLY A 547 30.35 66.20 40.07
CA GLY A 547 29.73 66.36 41.39
C GLY A 547 30.71 66.17 42.55
N ASP A 548 31.57 65.16 42.48
CA ASP A 548 32.46 64.78 43.58
C ASP A 548 33.61 65.78 43.83
N ARG A 549 33.96 66.63 42.85
CA ARG A 549 34.96 67.68 43.04
C ARG A 549 34.42 68.97 43.65
N GLN A 550 33.09 69.17 43.65
CA GLN A 550 32.49 70.45 44.04
C GLN A 550 31.77 70.42 45.39
N GLU A 551 31.38 69.24 45.88
CA GLU A 551 30.76 69.09 47.21
C GLU A 551 31.76 68.99 48.37
N ALA A 552 33.02 68.62 48.11
CA ALA A 552 34.06 68.54 49.15
C ALA A 552 34.58 69.91 49.65
N SER A 553 34.15 71.05 49.08
CA SER A 553 34.66 72.39 49.44
C SER A 553 33.63 73.40 49.95
N ARG A 554 32.36 73.01 50.17
CA ARG A 554 31.29 73.96 50.57
C ARG A 554 30.49 73.63 51.85
N GLY A 555 30.84 72.57 52.57
CA GLY A 555 30.07 72.07 53.72
C GLY A 555 30.58 72.41 55.13
N ALA A 556 31.38 73.46 55.33
CA ALA A 556 31.93 73.80 56.65
C ALA A 556 31.83 75.30 56.99
N ALA A 557 30.62 75.84 57.16
CA ALA A 557 30.39 76.99 58.03
C ALA A 557 28.90 77.20 58.34
N LYS A 558 28.60 77.28 59.65
CA LYS A 558 27.42 77.87 60.31
C LYS A 558 26.11 77.08 60.31
N GLY A 559 25.94 76.32 61.39
CA GLY A 559 24.66 76.22 62.09
C GLY A 559 24.61 77.18 63.29
N ALA A 560 23.47 77.82 63.53
CA ALA A 560 23.07 78.23 64.87
C ALA A 560 21.55 78.47 64.97
N LYS A 561 20.95 77.53 65.71
CA LYS A 561 19.79 77.66 66.63
C LYS A 561 18.36 77.65 66.09
N ALA A 562 17.66 76.66 66.62
CA ALA A 562 16.22 76.47 66.64
C ALA A 562 15.54 77.27 67.77
N SER A 563 14.24 77.53 67.59
CA SER A 563 13.27 77.59 68.68
C SER A 563 11.87 77.28 68.13
N ALA A 564 11.18 76.33 68.77
CA ALA A 564 9.81 75.89 68.53
C ALA A 564 8.80 76.74 69.35
N PRO A 565 7.51 76.35 69.49
CA PRO A 565 6.41 76.32 68.51
C PRO A 565 5.17 77.12 69.02
N ALA A 566 4.07 77.11 68.26
CA ALA A 566 2.67 76.91 68.72
C ALA A 566 1.57 77.91 68.27
N SER A 567 0.36 77.32 68.23
CA SER A 567 -1.01 77.87 68.07
C SER A 567 -1.39 78.36 66.67
N GLY A 568 -2.55 78.06 66.09
CA GLY A 568 -3.76 77.34 66.51
C GLY A 568 -4.91 77.83 65.63
N GLY A 569 -5.92 76.99 65.35
CA GLY A 569 -7.20 77.46 64.81
C GLY A 569 -7.50 77.10 63.36
N THR A 570 -8.32 76.07 63.22
CA THR A 570 -8.92 75.51 62.01
C THR A 570 -9.78 76.52 61.27
N GLY A 571 -9.55 76.69 59.97
CA GLY A 571 -10.48 77.42 59.09
C GLY A 571 -9.84 78.24 57.97
N ASN A 572 -8.80 77.74 57.27
CA ASN A 572 -8.27 78.48 56.11
C ASN A 572 -7.44 77.64 55.12
N TRP A 573 -7.78 76.36 54.94
CA TRP A 573 -7.02 75.46 54.07
C TRP A 573 -7.49 75.50 52.61
N PHE A 574 -8.80 75.67 52.36
CA PHE A 574 -9.38 75.64 51.02
C PHE A 574 -9.07 76.92 50.21
N THR A 575 -9.00 78.08 50.86
CA THR A 575 -8.62 79.36 50.22
C THR A 575 -7.14 79.40 49.86
N ARG A 576 -6.25 78.83 50.70
CA ARG A 576 -4.82 78.73 50.39
C ARG A 576 -4.49 77.72 49.30
N LEU A 577 -5.33 76.70 49.11
CA LEU A 577 -5.16 75.74 48.02
C LEU A 577 -5.66 76.30 46.67
N TRP A 578 -6.72 77.10 46.70
CA TRP A 578 -7.27 77.76 45.51
C TRP A 578 -6.36 78.88 44.99
N ASP A 579 -5.76 79.67 45.88
CA ASP A 579 -4.83 80.74 45.49
C ASP A 579 -3.50 80.17 44.95
N TYR A 580 -3.03 79.03 45.46
CA TYR A 580 -1.85 78.32 44.94
C TYR A 580 -2.11 77.66 43.56
N MET A 581 -3.31 77.14 43.31
CA MET A 581 -3.68 76.54 42.02
C MET A 581 -3.98 77.59 40.93
N ARG A 582 -4.49 78.78 41.30
CA ARG A 582 -4.82 79.86 40.37
C ARG A 582 -3.57 80.57 39.83
N GLU A 583 -2.51 80.68 40.62
CA GLU A 583 -1.24 81.32 40.22
C GLU A 583 -0.35 80.41 39.36
N GLU A 584 -0.52 79.07 39.41
CA GLU A 584 0.13 78.13 38.49
C GLU A 584 -0.61 77.96 37.14
N MET A 585 -1.94 78.10 37.10
CA MET A 585 -2.72 77.93 35.85
C MET A 585 -2.63 79.15 34.91
N ALA A 586 -2.20 80.31 35.41
CA ALA A 586 -2.09 81.55 34.62
C ALA A 586 -0.78 81.68 33.82
N GLN A 587 0.12 80.69 33.89
CA GLN A 587 1.28 80.55 32.99
C GLN A 587 0.99 79.59 31.82
N VAL A 588 -0.28 79.59 31.39
CA VAL A 588 -0.76 79.63 30.00
C VAL A 588 0.27 79.27 28.91
N ILE A 589 0.06 78.08 28.34
CA ILE A 589 -0.02 77.82 26.89
C ILE A 589 1.16 78.35 26.06
N ARG A 590 2.12 77.46 25.78
CA ARG A 590 2.81 77.43 24.49
C ARG A 590 2.48 76.14 23.77
N ILE A 591 1.66 76.26 22.73
CA ILE A 591 1.45 75.22 21.74
C ILE A 591 2.77 75.02 20.97
N ARG A 592 3.37 73.83 21.04
CA ARG A 592 4.34 73.33 20.07
C ARG A 592 4.26 71.80 19.98
N LYS A 593 4.29 71.29 18.74
CA LYS A 593 4.09 69.90 18.30
C LYS A 593 5.06 68.88 18.96
N VAL A 594 4.53 67.67 19.14
CA VAL A 594 5.09 66.29 19.25
C VAL A 594 6.58 66.13 18.81
N ASP A 595 7.44 65.28 19.37
CA ASP A 595 7.28 63.87 19.76
C ASP A 595 8.27 63.41 20.87
N ASP A 596 7.77 62.49 21.70
CA ASP A 596 8.46 61.51 22.57
C ASP A 596 9.11 61.92 23.91
N THR A 597 8.23 61.93 24.93
CA THR A 597 8.51 61.84 26.38
C THR A 597 8.72 60.39 26.87
N GLU A 598 8.90 59.40 25.98
CA GLU A 598 9.06 57.99 26.37
C GLU A 598 10.52 57.53 26.60
N ALA A 599 11.51 58.40 26.38
CA ALA A 599 12.92 58.07 26.62
C ALA A 599 13.36 58.15 28.11
N LEU A 600 12.44 58.38 29.04
CA LEU A 600 12.76 58.78 30.42
C LEU A 600 12.50 57.74 31.50
N LEU A 601 12.19 56.49 31.14
CA LEU A 601 12.12 55.38 32.11
C LEU A 601 12.77 54.12 31.56
N LEU A 602 14.10 54.12 31.43
CA LEU A 602 14.87 52.89 31.26
C LEU A 602 15.87 52.80 32.42
N SER A 603 15.50 52.04 33.47
CA SER A 603 16.45 51.56 34.47
C SER A 603 17.55 50.76 33.77
N GLY A 604 18.79 50.83 34.25
CA GLY A 604 20.02 50.36 33.58
C GLY A 604 20.08 48.89 33.10
N ASP A 605 19.02 48.10 33.28
CA ASP A 605 18.83 46.72 32.81
C ASP A 605 18.20 46.63 31.39
N GLN A 606 17.60 47.71 30.87
CA GLN A 606 16.85 47.66 29.60
C GLN A 606 17.68 47.87 28.32
N GLY A 607 18.93 48.31 28.43
CA GLY A 607 19.82 48.51 27.27
C GLY A 607 20.21 47.20 26.57
N TRP A 608 20.27 46.10 27.33
CA TRP A 608 20.55 44.77 26.81
C TRP A 608 19.39 44.26 25.93
N PHE A 609 18.15 44.35 26.42
CA PHE A 609 16.95 43.92 25.68
C PHE A 609 16.75 44.68 24.37
N LEU A 610 17.07 45.97 24.34
CA LEU A 610 16.98 46.77 23.11
C LEU A 610 17.99 46.29 22.05
N ARG A 611 19.24 46.01 22.45
CA ARG A 611 20.26 45.46 21.54
C ARG A 611 19.83 44.08 21.03
N GLU A 612 19.29 43.25 21.91
CA GLU A 612 18.82 41.92 21.55
C GLU A 612 17.61 41.97 20.60
N ASN A 613 16.71 42.93 20.78
CA ASN A 613 15.58 43.13 19.87
C ASN A 613 16.03 43.60 18.47
N VAL A 614 16.99 44.53 18.42
CA VAL A 614 17.58 44.99 17.14
C VAL A 614 18.33 43.85 16.44
N LYS A 615 19.10 43.05 17.20
CA LYS A 615 19.74 41.83 16.67
C LYS A 615 18.73 40.85 16.12
N LEU A 616 17.65 40.57 16.87
CA LEU A 616 16.61 39.63 16.45
C LEU A 616 15.93 40.09 15.16
N ARG A 617 15.64 41.39 15.02
CA ARG A 617 15.10 41.96 13.78
C ARG A 617 16.07 41.84 12.60
N LEU A 618 17.36 42.09 12.81
CA LEU A 618 18.35 41.97 11.75
C LEU A 618 18.64 40.51 11.37
N LEU A 619 18.58 39.59 12.32
CA LEU A 619 18.62 38.15 12.06
C LEU A 619 17.39 37.69 11.26
N ASN A 620 16.19 38.19 11.60
CA ASN A 620 14.99 37.89 10.84
C ASN A 620 15.05 38.48 9.42
N ALA A 621 15.57 39.71 9.28
CA ALA A 621 15.81 40.33 7.98
C ALA A 621 16.81 39.53 7.15
N ARG A 622 17.88 39.01 7.76
CA ARG A 622 18.83 38.09 7.08
C ARG A 622 18.14 36.81 6.62
N LEU A 623 17.34 36.19 7.49
CA LEU A 623 16.60 34.98 7.13
C LEU A 623 15.62 35.26 5.98
N ALA A 624 14.91 36.39 6.03
CA ALA A 624 14.00 36.84 4.97
C ALA A 624 14.73 37.13 3.65
N LEU A 625 15.93 37.72 3.70
CA LEU A 625 16.77 37.95 2.52
C LEU A 625 17.20 36.62 1.88
N LEU A 626 17.66 35.66 2.70
CA LEU A 626 18.07 34.33 2.24
C LEU A 626 16.88 33.51 1.71
N SER A 627 15.70 33.69 2.31
CA SER A 627 14.45 33.08 1.84
C SER A 627 13.78 33.86 0.71
N ARG A 628 14.43 34.91 0.16
CA ARG A 628 13.91 35.79 -0.91
C ARG A 628 12.54 36.41 -0.62
N ASN A 629 12.23 36.63 0.66
CA ASN A 629 10.98 37.25 1.13
C ASN A 629 11.17 38.77 1.33
N GLU A 630 11.11 39.50 0.22
CA GLU A 630 11.37 40.96 0.16
C GLU A 630 10.45 41.79 1.08
N PRO A 631 9.13 41.54 1.20
CA PRO A 631 8.27 42.31 2.09
C PRO A 631 8.69 42.22 3.55
N VAL A 632 9.03 41.01 4.02
CA VAL A 632 9.47 40.79 5.41
C VAL A 632 10.85 41.41 5.63
N PHE A 633 11.78 41.22 4.68
CA PHE A 633 13.10 41.84 4.71
C PHE A 633 13.03 43.37 4.84
N ARG A 634 12.24 44.03 4.00
CA ARG A 634 12.07 45.49 4.05
C ARG A 634 11.48 45.98 5.36
N ASN A 635 10.46 45.28 5.88
CA ASN A 635 9.78 45.65 7.10
C ASN A 635 10.71 45.52 8.33
N ASP A 636 11.42 44.41 8.45
CA ASP A 636 12.33 44.21 9.59
C ASP A 636 13.58 45.10 9.50
N LEU A 637 14.09 45.36 8.30
CA LEU A 637 15.20 46.30 8.10
C LEU A 637 14.79 47.73 8.46
N ALA A 638 13.59 48.16 8.06
CA ALA A 638 13.05 49.47 8.40
C ALA A 638 12.80 49.59 9.92
N ALA A 639 12.26 48.55 10.57
CA ALA A 639 12.05 48.52 12.00
C ALA A 639 13.38 48.59 12.78
N ALA A 640 14.41 47.86 12.33
CA ALA A 640 15.75 47.93 12.90
C ALA A 640 16.37 49.33 12.75
N GLN A 641 16.29 49.93 11.55
CA GLN A 641 16.77 51.30 11.31
C GLN A 641 16.05 52.33 12.20
N ALA A 642 14.72 52.18 12.39
CA ALA A 642 13.93 53.05 13.25
C ALA A 642 14.31 52.92 14.73
N MET A 643 14.53 51.71 15.24
CA MET A 643 14.99 51.49 16.62
C MET A 643 16.40 52.03 16.85
N ILE A 644 17.30 51.83 15.87
CA ILE A 644 18.66 52.39 15.91
C ILE A 644 18.60 53.92 15.96
N GLY A 645 17.75 54.54 15.13
CA GLY A 645 17.58 55.99 15.09
C GLY A 645 16.93 56.59 16.33
N ARG A 646 16.01 55.86 17.00
CA ARG A 646 15.25 56.37 18.17
C ARG A 646 16.01 56.23 19.49
N TYR A 647 16.80 55.17 19.67
CA TYR A 647 17.37 54.82 20.99
C TYR A 647 18.91 54.87 21.08
N PHE A 648 19.63 54.92 19.96
CA PHE A 648 21.10 54.97 19.92
C PHE A 648 21.60 56.36 19.50
N ASP A 649 22.83 56.72 19.90
CA ASP A 649 23.37 58.04 19.58
C ASP A 649 23.71 58.17 18.08
N ALA A 650 22.81 58.81 17.33
CA ALA A 650 22.96 59.08 15.90
C ALA A 650 24.17 59.98 15.54
N LYS A 651 24.78 60.65 16.52
CA LYS A 651 26.01 61.44 16.33
C LYS A 651 27.28 60.58 16.36
N SER A 652 27.20 59.37 16.89
CA SER A 652 28.33 58.44 16.93
C SER A 652 28.69 57.94 15.53
N ARG A 653 30.00 57.95 15.22
CA ARG A 653 30.54 57.41 13.97
C ARG A 653 30.17 55.95 13.75
N ARG A 654 30.10 55.15 14.82
CA ARG A 654 29.74 53.71 14.74
C ARG A 654 28.28 53.50 14.33
N VAL A 655 27.34 54.27 14.89
CA VAL A 655 25.91 54.20 14.52
C VAL A 655 25.70 54.58 13.06
N GLN A 656 26.44 55.58 12.57
CA GLN A 656 26.41 55.99 11.16
C GLN A 656 26.97 54.92 10.21
N THR A 657 28.03 54.21 10.60
CA THR A 657 28.57 53.07 9.85
C THR A 657 27.52 51.96 9.71
N VAL A 658 26.88 51.57 10.81
CA VAL A 658 25.83 50.54 10.80
C VAL A 658 24.65 50.96 9.92
N LEU A 659 24.14 52.18 10.07
CA LEU A 659 23.05 52.67 9.21
C LEU A 659 23.42 52.71 7.73
N THR A 660 24.69 53.00 7.41
CA THR A 660 25.19 52.94 6.03
C THR A 660 25.23 51.52 5.49
N LEU A 661 25.71 50.56 6.28
CA LEU A 661 25.71 49.13 5.92
C LEU A 661 24.29 48.61 5.67
N LEU A 662 23.33 48.95 6.52
CA LEU A 662 21.92 48.56 6.34
C LEU A 662 21.33 49.15 5.06
N LYS A 663 21.63 50.41 4.72
CA LYS A 663 21.21 51.01 3.44
C LYS A 663 21.84 50.34 2.22
N GLN A 664 23.12 49.98 2.32
CA GLN A 664 23.82 49.25 1.24
C GLN A 664 23.31 47.82 1.07
N ALA A 665 22.89 47.15 2.15
CA ALA A 665 22.23 45.85 2.09
C ALA A 665 20.85 45.96 1.43
N GLN A 666 20.08 47.01 1.75
CA GLN A 666 18.78 47.29 1.12
C GLN A 666 18.89 47.53 -0.39
N ALA A 667 19.91 48.27 -0.84
CA ALA A 667 20.12 48.57 -2.25
C ALA A 667 20.51 47.32 -3.07
N GLY A 668 21.22 46.37 -2.47
CA GLY A 668 21.60 45.11 -3.13
C GLY A 668 20.46 44.11 -3.32
N ALA A 669 19.35 44.28 -2.60
CA ALA A 669 18.20 43.37 -2.63
C ALA A 669 17.07 43.79 -3.61
N VAL A 670 17.19 44.95 -4.27
CA VAL A 670 16.14 45.49 -5.16
C VAL A 670 15.99 44.64 -6.43
N THR A 671 14.79 44.09 -6.65
CA THR A 671 14.47 43.16 -7.74
C THR A 671 14.18 43.82 -9.09
N VAL A 672 14.72 43.18 -10.15
CA VAL A 672 14.32 43.30 -11.56
C VAL A 672 12.96 42.59 -11.75
N GLN A 673 12.07 43.14 -12.58
CA GLN A 673 10.75 42.52 -12.89
C GLN A 673 10.91 41.08 -13.41
N LEU A 674 10.17 40.15 -12.80
CA LEU A 674 10.23 38.72 -13.12
C LEU A 674 9.53 38.41 -14.48
N PRO A 675 10.14 37.62 -15.38
CA PRO A 675 9.52 37.23 -16.63
C PRO A 675 8.37 36.23 -16.43
N THR A 676 7.33 36.29 -17.27
CA THR A 676 6.15 35.41 -17.21
C THR A 676 6.26 34.20 -18.15
N MET A 677 5.67 33.05 -17.78
CA MET A 677 5.67 31.79 -18.55
C MET A 677 4.47 31.65 -19.53
N ALA A 678 4.03 32.75 -20.13
CA ALA A 678 2.77 32.77 -20.89
C ALA A 678 2.84 31.99 -22.22
N GLU A 679 4.02 31.91 -22.85
CA GLU A 679 4.17 31.26 -24.16
C GLU A 679 4.13 29.73 -24.05
N SER A 680 4.82 29.14 -23.07
CA SER A 680 4.80 27.68 -22.83
C SER A 680 3.43 27.16 -22.40
N LEU A 681 2.73 27.87 -21.49
CA LEU A 681 1.38 27.52 -21.07
C LEU A 681 0.36 27.67 -22.21
N GLY A 682 0.49 28.71 -23.04
CA GLY A 682 -0.34 28.89 -24.22
C GLY A 682 -0.16 27.80 -25.28
N ALA A 683 1.08 27.39 -25.54
CA ALA A 683 1.39 26.30 -26.47
C ALA A 683 0.85 24.95 -25.98
N LEU A 684 0.90 24.68 -24.67
CA LEU A 684 0.35 23.47 -24.09
C LEU A 684 -1.19 23.43 -24.18
N HIS A 685 -1.87 24.56 -23.97
CA HIS A 685 -3.32 24.64 -24.14
C HIS A 685 -3.76 24.46 -25.60
N ALA A 686 -2.95 24.85 -26.58
CA ALA A 686 -3.23 24.61 -27.99
C ALA A 686 -3.15 23.10 -28.34
N LEU A 687 -2.15 22.39 -27.80
CA LEU A 687 -1.95 20.96 -28.02
C LEU A 687 -3.09 20.08 -27.48
N LYS A 688 -3.82 20.54 -26.45
CA LYS A 688 -4.95 19.80 -25.86
C LYS A 688 -6.27 19.97 -26.62
N LYS A 689 -6.35 20.97 -27.51
CA LYS A 689 -7.56 21.27 -28.30
C LYS A 689 -7.60 20.56 -29.65
N GLU A 690 -6.44 20.15 -30.15
CA GLU A 690 -6.30 19.22 -31.29
C GLU A 690 -6.42 17.78 -30.80
#